data_AF-A0A2V7DDS3-F1
#
_entry.id   AF-A0A2V7DDS3-F1
#
_cell.length_a   1.000
_cell.length_b   1.000
_cell.length_c   1.000
_cell.angle_alpha   90.00
_cell.angle_beta   90.00
_cell.angle_gamma   90.00
#
_symmetry.space_group_name_H-M   'P 1'
#
loop_
_entity.id
_entity.type
_entity.pdbx_description
1 polymer ?
#
loop_
_entity_poly.entity_id
_entity_poly.type
_entity_poly.pdbx_seq_one_letter_code
_entity_poly.pdbx_strand_id
1 'polypeptide(L)'
;MRRLCRRTLAMLALVALSPALAAGQPAKVGIVTTLEGNVTARRAALPRPISLKFKDDVFFHDTINTGERSLARVLLGGKSIVTIRERSAVTISEAPGRSFIDLQSGKVGVAVAHERMVPGESLDIRTPNAVVGIRGTVLVAEVTCAGDGPCQGSVTTNFSMLHGRGEVWQLDPATGAPVGPPRLLTAGFRFTVTGGIAQLAPIPPGHDEQVTAGLESTGHPHRDAANHEQVKSQVVDATMAVLTALTGGLHGRPAPAVVPDGTSPGTSSSAVQTAQTPIVAYERCEDNGSGGCQSAIGLVNPPSAGVPATVTEAVSIVSNAFPERQILNDAVDLTNIDRVLASGGSFVRGDPSAAVQIANSTINYTGANAFVEVDRAGTTANLAGSLASIVDSTINGNGALFTLSNGAQLTSGPAPRTEGALVAGARLSESVLNGATLVAAGAFPLIEIDRSTVTSASGIASILNGARLALDGPFIAITDTVLGAPSDQFSMVSLLNGASLVTTNPEYPVFDFVGSGPEQRSRVTSAQNFLALGGNAGRGFPSPASMTLAGGLLTATRVDFTAGDPNKNVFSFIFGGDGAKLASTSPNALLVFQDSSVETAGNLVTLRRSLPDVPSQIDLAGPLLAGASSRFQTTSQGFGPAFGTPGACCSGFAIEEGARLTSTTPAALIQLIDSTFDAGPDPRLSGGDLVTVADFSGDPAAAAAAAQVALSGPLLSMTNSTVRALSSILSVTRSTFGSSGHDPLIQIQGQGIAVGGVDPISKTNVLGSVLDVVSSTNPGTAELAAKVSIAGPLLNAVNASIASTDVILRVRNGARFESSTIDPLIALRDTSVDLGTGAVANTGHIVNVFGTGGPDGVTSATAVLNGPLLVADGGSQINALSGLVFASDGQIVASAADSFVRLVGGTHSLATADNTSMFSLVGGAGAPTAVEIVDGLPLSLGTFAPLIWKGGDRSLFRLEAGAAVSGQTAFRIDTALFQATAPIFELLAGSRLTVAPTAAVDGGLMNLNAQTKVASLGPVVRLDASTITVTNNNAFRVAGGSLLQVVGDFLSLNNGSILQALNGSVMRVSGGSVVNISGAFAIFGGSAGNQIRVSNTLCGTTCAPTTFGGIPMALINGATAGQVTVTGSALKGTNLGSIVQFGPVPAAAAVIVVDGPTSKLTIRGQ
;
A
#
# COMPACT_ATOMS: atom_id res chain seq x y z
N MET A 1 -39.71 -84.40 1.95
CA MET A 1 -40.42 -83.12 2.20
C MET A 1 -39.56 -81.98 2.80
N ARG A 2 -38.39 -82.23 3.41
CA ARG A 2 -37.46 -81.16 3.87
C ARG A 2 -36.61 -80.45 2.78
N ARG A 3 -36.70 -80.86 1.51
CA ARG A 3 -35.96 -80.23 0.40
C ARG A 3 -36.77 -79.20 -0.40
N LEU A 4 -38.09 -79.12 -0.18
CA LEU A 4 -38.95 -78.13 -0.88
C LEU A 4 -39.07 -76.81 -0.11
N CYS A 5 -39.00 -76.82 1.23
CA CYS A 5 -38.93 -75.59 2.05
C CYS A 5 -37.60 -74.81 1.93
N ARG A 6 -36.52 -75.44 1.43
CA ARG A 6 -35.24 -74.74 1.22
C ARG A 6 -35.17 -73.94 -0.09
N ARG A 7 -36.05 -74.22 -1.05
CA ARG A 7 -36.10 -73.49 -2.33
C ARG A 7 -37.04 -72.29 -2.30
N THR A 8 -38.07 -72.30 -1.46
CA THR A 8 -38.93 -71.12 -1.22
C THR A 8 -38.26 -70.07 -0.34
N LEU A 9 -37.38 -70.45 0.60
CA LEU A 9 -36.59 -69.48 1.37
C LEU A 9 -35.46 -68.82 0.54
N ALA A 10 -34.96 -69.50 -0.50
CA ALA A 10 -33.95 -68.93 -1.41
C ALA A 10 -34.56 -67.96 -2.44
N MET A 11 -35.81 -68.15 -2.86
CA MET A 11 -36.52 -67.16 -3.68
C MET A 11 -36.98 -65.94 -2.87
N LEU A 12 -37.32 -66.09 -1.58
CA LEU A 12 -37.61 -64.93 -0.72
C LEU A 12 -36.35 -64.11 -0.39
N ALA A 13 -35.16 -64.75 -0.37
CA ALA A 13 -33.89 -64.06 -0.22
C ALA A 13 -33.43 -63.36 -1.52
N LEU A 14 -33.86 -63.81 -2.71
CA LEU A 14 -33.49 -63.17 -3.98
C LEU A 14 -34.42 -62.00 -4.38
N VAL A 15 -35.62 -61.91 -3.82
CA VAL A 15 -36.50 -60.72 -3.97
C VAL A 15 -36.16 -59.63 -2.94
N ALA A 16 -35.51 -59.99 -1.82
CA ALA A 16 -34.93 -59.02 -0.87
C ALA A 16 -33.59 -58.41 -1.35
N LEU A 17 -33.05 -58.87 -2.48
CA LEU A 17 -31.90 -58.28 -3.20
C LEU A 17 -32.30 -57.60 -4.50
N SER A 18 -33.57 -57.20 -4.62
CA SER A 18 -33.95 -56.14 -5.56
C SER A 18 -33.17 -54.88 -5.16
N PRO A 19 -32.48 -54.19 -6.08
CA PRO A 19 -31.99 -52.86 -5.79
C PRO A 19 -33.23 -52.04 -5.42
N ALA A 20 -33.37 -51.69 -4.14
CA ALA A 20 -34.26 -50.60 -3.78
C ALA A 20 -33.83 -49.47 -4.71
N LEU A 21 -34.76 -49.06 -5.58
CA LEU A 21 -34.65 -47.82 -6.34
C LEU A 21 -34.11 -46.80 -5.35
N ALA A 22 -32.82 -46.48 -5.50
CA ALA A 22 -32.22 -45.38 -4.80
C ALA A 22 -33.08 -44.20 -5.26
N ALA A 23 -33.99 -43.76 -4.39
CA ALA A 23 -34.60 -42.44 -4.55
C ALA A 23 -33.41 -41.53 -4.74
N GLY A 24 -33.23 -41.06 -5.98
CA GLY A 24 -32.01 -40.41 -6.42
C GLY A 24 -31.65 -39.37 -5.37
N GLN A 25 -30.45 -39.48 -4.81
CA GLN A 25 -29.96 -38.47 -3.90
C GLN A 25 -30.15 -37.14 -4.63
N PRO A 26 -30.90 -36.19 -4.05
CA PRO A 26 -31.24 -34.96 -4.75
C PRO A 26 -29.93 -34.29 -5.16
N ALA A 27 -29.85 -33.86 -6.42
CA ALA A 27 -28.60 -33.34 -6.98
C ALA A 27 -28.06 -32.22 -6.08
N LYS A 28 -26.79 -32.31 -5.70
CA LYS A 28 -26.09 -31.28 -4.93
C LYS A 28 -25.91 -30.05 -5.81
N VAL A 29 -26.49 -28.93 -5.40
CA VAL A 29 -26.48 -27.66 -6.15
C VAL A 29 -25.55 -26.62 -5.52
N GLY A 30 -25.19 -26.79 -4.24
CA GLY A 30 -24.29 -25.86 -3.57
C GLY A 30 -23.78 -26.32 -2.21
N ILE A 31 -22.99 -25.46 -1.57
CA ILE A 31 -22.45 -25.65 -0.23
C ILE A 31 -22.63 -24.36 0.59
N VAL A 32 -22.97 -24.52 1.87
CA VAL A 32 -23.08 -23.40 2.81
C VAL A 32 -21.69 -22.94 3.26
N THR A 33 -21.35 -21.69 2.98
CA THR A 33 -20.03 -21.09 3.26
C THR A 33 -20.03 -20.17 4.47
N THR A 34 -21.19 -19.68 4.92
CA THR A 34 -21.31 -18.85 6.13
C THR A 34 -22.71 -18.98 6.71
N LEU A 35 -22.84 -19.03 8.04
CA LEU A 35 -24.12 -19.03 8.75
C LEU A 35 -24.00 -18.17 10.02
N GLU A 36 -24.97 -17.28 10.22
CA GLU A 36 -25.18 -16.53 11.46
C GLU A 36 -26.65 -16.70 11.88
N GLY A 37 -26.90 -16.87 13.18
CA GLY A 37 -28.27 -17.04 13.70
C GLY A 37 -28.92 -18.38 13.37
N ASN A 38 -30.24 -18.41 13.29
CA ASN A 38 -31.03 -19.62 13.06
C ASN A 38 -31.38 -19.75 11.57
N VAL A 39 -30.76 -20.72 10.91
CA VAL A 39 -31.01 -21.04 9.51
C VAL A 39 -31.43 -22.50 9.38
N THR A 40 -32.54 -22.72 8.69
CA THR A 40 -33.09 -24.06 8.46
C THR A 40 -33.29 -24.31 6.98
N ALA A 41 -33.06 -25.54 6.52
CA ALA A 41 -33.42 -25.99 5.18
C ALA A 41 -34.58 -26.99 5.27
N ARG A 42 -35.60 -26.80 4.44
CA ARG A 42 -36.64 -27.80 4.19
C ARG A 42 -36.25 -28.58 2.94
N ARG A 43 -35.80 -29.81 3.14
CA ARG A 43 -35.42 -30.73 2.05
C ARG A 43 -36.68 -31.31 1.41
N ALA A 44 -36.76 -31.36 0.08
CA ALA A 44 -37.92 -31.91 -0.62
C ALA A 44 -38.27 -33.37 -0.22
N ALA A 45 -37.27 -34.15 0.22
CA ALA A 45 -37.42 -35.54 0.63
C ALA A 45 -37.80 -35.76 2.11
N LEU A 46 -37.83 -34.71 2.95
CA LEU A 46 -38.00 -34.84 4.41
C LEU A 46 -39.19 -34.00 4.93
N PRO A 47 -40.08 -34.56 5.78
CA PRO A 47 -41.26 -33.84 6.28
C PRO A 47 -40.96 -32.70 7.27
N ARG A 48 -39.76 -32.63 7.87
CA ARG A 48 -39.41 -31.64 8.92
C ARG A 48 -38.19 -30.80 8.50
N PRO A 49 -38.20 -29.48 8.75
CA PRO A 49 -37.04 -28.61 8.52
C PRO A 49 -35.81 -29.06 9.33
N ILE A 50 -34.63 -28.97 8.74
CA ILE A 50 -33.35 -29.33 9.34
C ILE A 50 -32.53 -28.05 9.55
N SER A 51 -31.91 -27.89 10.71
CA SER A 51 -30.99 -26.78 10.96
C SER A 51 -29.69 -26.98 10.16
N LEU A 52 -29.31 -25.96 9.37
CA LEU A 52 -28.10 -25.99 8.53
C LEU A 52 -26.86 -25.71 9.38
N LYS A 53 -25.74 -26.32 9.00
CA LYS A 53 -24.40 -26.09 9.55
C LYS A 53 -23.44 -25.64 8.46
N PHE A 54 -22.31 -25.06 8.88
CA PHE A 54 -21.24 -24.69 7.96
C PHE A 54 -20.74 -25.93 7.20
N LYS A 55 -20.54 -25.78 5.88
CA LYS A 55 -20.22 -26.85 4.92
C LYS A 55 -21.33 -27.88 4.65
N ASP A 56 -22.56 -27.64 5.11
CA ASP A 56 -23.67 -28.49 4.70
C ASP A 56 -23.95 -28.33 3.19
N ASP A 57 -24.24 -29.46 2.55
CA ASP A 57 -24.65 -29.48 1.15
C ASP A 57 -26.07 -28.91 1.02
N VAL A 58 -26.30 -28.10 -0.02
CA VAL A 58 -27.61 -27.64 -0.46
C VAL A 58 -28.01 -28.49 -1.66
N PHE A 59 -29.20 -29.07 -1.60
CA PHE A 59 -29.74 -29.93 -2.65
C PHE A 59 -30.81 -29.21 -3.47
N PHE A 60 -31.05 -29.73 -4.67
CA PHE A 60 -32.09 -29.25 -5.57
C PHE A 60 -33.48 -29.20 -4.89
N HIS A 61 -34.20 -28.09 -5.06
CA HIS A 61 -35.48 -27.76 -4.40
C HIS A 61 -35.43 -27.59 -2.88
N ASP A 62 -34.26 -27.35 -2.30
CA ASP A 62 -34.18 -26.95 -0.90
C ASP A 62 -34.73 -25.54 -0.70
N THR A 63 -35.64 -25.39 0.26
CA THR A 63 -36.09 -24.09 0.75
C THR A 63 -35.28 -23.72 1.99
N ILE A 64 -34.44 -22.69 1.89
CA ILE A 64 -33.64 -22.14 2.99
C ILE A 64 -34.43 -21.01 3.64
N ASN A 65 -34.68 -21.13 4.95
CA ASN A 65 -35.35 -20.14 5.77
C ASN A 65 -34.38 -19.56 6.80
N THR A 66 -34.22 -18.25 6.82
CA THR A 66 -33.44 -17.50 7.82
C THR A 66 -34.38 -16.86 8.84
N GLY A 67 -34.05 -17.01 10.13
CA GLY A 67 -34.78 -16.36 11.23
C GLY A 67 -34.47 -14.86 11.36
N GLU A 68 -34.90 -14.26 12.48
CA GLU A 68 -34.48 -12.91 12.85
C GLU A 68 -32.97 -12.87 13.15
N ARG A 69 -32.30 -11.77 12.80
CA ARG A 69 -30.86 -11.57 12.99
C ARG A 69 -30.01 -12.75 12.47
N SER A 70 -30.45 -13.38 11.38
CA SER A 70 -29.82 -14.56 10.81
C SER A 70 -29.34 -14.29 9.39
N LEU A 71 -28.20 -14.84 9.00
CA LEU A 71 -27.61 -14.68 7.67
C LEU A 71 -27.09 -16.03 7.17
N ALA A 72 -27.31 -16.34 5.90
CA ALA A 72 -26.74 -17.52 5.26
C ALA A 72 -26.02 -17.15 3.98
N ARG A 73 -24.82 -17.68 3.76
CA ARG A 73 -24.09 -17.53 2.50
C ARG A 73 -23.90 -18.91 1.87
N VAL A 74 -24.32 -19.04 0.61
CA VAL A 74 -24.31 -20.30 -0.14
C VAL A 74 -23.55 -20.11 -1.44
N LEU A 75 -22.60 -20.99 -1.72
CA LEU A 75 -21.90 -21.07 -3.00
C LEU A 75 -22.62 -22.09 -3.89
N LEU A 76 -23.26 -21.61 -4.96
CA LEU A 76 -23.97 -22.41 -5.95
C LEU A 76 -23.06 -22.75 -7.14
N GLY A 77 -23.00 -24.03 -7.48
CA GLY A 77 -22.26 -24.55 -8.63
C GLY A 77 -20.76 -24.19 -8.70
N GLY A 78 -20.18 -23.65 -7.62
CA GLY A 78 -18.80 -23.12 -7.60
C GLY A 78 -18.59 -21.79 -8.35
N LYS A 79 -19.69 -21.11 -8.75
CA LYS A 79 -19.67 -19.95 -9.66
C LYS A 79 -20.44 -18.73 -9.14
N SER A 80 -21.46 -18.94 -8.31
CA SER A 80 -22.34 -17.86 -7.82
C SER A 80 -22.45 -17.90 -6.30
N ILE A 81 -22.35 -16.75 -5.64
CA ILE A 81 -22.62 -16.63 -4.20
C ILE A 81 -23.96 -15.97 -3.98
N VAL A 82 -24.75 -16.61 -3.14
CA VAL A 82 -26.06 -16.13 -2.69
C VAL A 82 -25.98 -15.84 -1.20
N THR A 83 -26.10 -14.58 -0.83
CA THR A 83 -26.19 -14.13 0.56
C THR A 83 -27.65 -13.86 0.91
N ILE A 84 -28.20 -14.65 1.81
CA ILE A 84 -29.59 -14.66 2.25
C ILE A 84 -29.65 -13.96 3.60
N ARG A 85 -30.35 -12.83 3.67
CA ARG A 85 -30.50 -12.01 4.88
C ARG A 85 -31.59 -12.58 5.81
N GLU A 86 -31.72 -12.03 7.01
CA GLU A 86 -32.75 -12.38 7.99
C GLU A 86 -34.17 -12.35 7.41
N ARG A 87 -35.08 -13.15 7.98
CA ARG A 87 -36.49 -13.25 7.57
C ARG A 87 -36.69 -13.55 6.07
N SER A 88 -35.78 -14.30 5.47
CA SER A 88 -35.84 -14.66 4.06
C SER A 88 -36.19 -16.12 3.85
N ALA A 89 -36.98 -16.38 2.81
CA ALA A 89 -37.35 -17.72 2.36
C ALA A 89 -36.97 -17.88 0.89
N VAL A 90 -35.96 -18.70 0.62
CA VAL A 90 -35.34 -18.86 -0.70
C VAL A 90 -35.37 -20.32 -1.12
N THR A 91 -35.94 -20.62 -2.29
CA THR A 91 -35.86 -21.96 -2.89
C THR A 91 -34.89 -21.94 -4.06
N ILE A 92 -33.97 -22.91 -4.10
CA ILE A 92 -32.98 -23.02 -5.16
C ILE A 92 -33.37 -24.18 -6.09
N SER A 93 -33.46 -23.91 -7.38
CA SER A 93 -33.67 -24.94 -8.40
C SER A 93 -32.68 -24.75 -9.56
N GLU A 94 -32.23 -25.84 -10.18
CA GLU A 94 -31.27 -25.82 -11.28
C GLU A 94 -31.81 -26.66 -12.45
N ALA A 95 -31.82 -26.07 -13.65
CA ALA A 95 -32.09 -26.72 -14.91
C ALA A 95 -30.80 -26.74 -15.76
N PRO A 96 -30.66 -27.63 -16.76
CA PRO A 96 -29.47 -27.64 -17.62
C PRO A 96 -29.21 -26.26 -18.24
N GLY A 97 -28.10 -25.62 -17.84
CA GLY A 97 -27.72 -24.28 -18.32
C GLY A 97 -28.47 -23.10 -17.69
N ARG A 98 -29.36 -23.32 -16.72
CA ARG A 98 -30.07 -22.25 -16.01
C ARG A 98 -30.25 -22.54 -14.52
N SER A 99 -29.79 -21.65 -13.68
CA SER A 99 -30.04 -21.71 -12.24
C SER A 99 -31.17 -20.76 -11.87
N PHE A 100 -32.05 -21.17 -10.97
CA PHE A 100 -33.20 -20.39 -10.50
C PHE A 100 -33.12 -20.19 -8.99
N ILE A 101 -33.28 -18.94 -8.56
CA ILE A 101 -33.41 -18.54 -7.15
C ILE A 101 -34.83 -17.99 -6.98
N ASP A 102 -35.71 -18.77 -6.37
CA ASP A 102 -37.07 -18.35 -6.04
C ASP A 102 -37.08 -17.67 -4.67
N LEU A 103 -37.12 -16.34 -4.66
CA LEU A 103 -37.21 -15.51 -3.45
C LEU A 103 -38.68 -15.24 -3.11
N GLN A 104 -39.19 -15.87 -2.06
CA GLN A 104 -40.59 -15.72 -1.64
C GLN A 104 -40.81 -14.49 -0.75
N SER A 105 -39.86 -14.21 0.15
CA SER A 105 -39.87 -13.06 1.05
C SER A 105 -38.45 -12.75 1.51
N GLY A 106 -38.18 -11.51 1.92
CA GLY A 106 -36.90 -11.09 2.50
C GLY A 106 -35.93 -10.51 1.46
N LYS A 107 -34.64 -10.53 1.77
CA LYS A 107 -33.59 -9.85 0.99
C LYS A 107 -32.43 -10.78 0.68
N VAL A 108 -32.00 -10.80 -0.58
CA VAL A 108 -30.89 -11.63 -1.07
C VAL A 108 -29.93 -10.79 -1.89
N GLY A 109 -28.63 -10.93 -1.62
CA GLY A 109 -27.56 -10.44 -2.48
C GLY A 109 -27.02 -11.59 -3.32
N VAL A 110 -26.95 -11.42 -4.64
CA VAL A 110 -26.41 -12.41 -5.58
C VAL A 110 -25.27 -11.80 -6.36
N ALA A 111 -24.15 -12.51 -6.39
CA ALA A 111 -23.00 -12.12 -7.18
C ALA A 111 -22.46 -13.32 -7.96
N VAL A 112 -22.26 -13.12 -9.26
CA VAL A 112 -21.98 -14.16 -10.24
C VAL A 112 -20.65 -13.86 -10.94
N ALA A 113 -19.71 -14.79 -10.88
CA ALA A 113 -18.42 -14.70 -11.55
C ALA A 113 -18.59 -14.94 -13.07
N HIS A 114 -18.41 -13.90 -13.90
CA HIS A 114 -18.64 -13.98 -15.35
C HIS A 114 -17.72 -15.00 -16.02
N GLU A 115 -16.45 -14.97 -15.64
CA GLU A 115 -15.33 -15.78 -16.14
C GLU A 115 -15.48 -17.28 -15.89
N ARG A 116 -16.41 -17.70 -15.01
CA ARG A 116 -16.70 -19.11 -14.74
C ARG A 116 -17.97 -19.63 -15.41
N MET A 117 -18.68 -18.81 -16.19
CA MET A 117 -19.91 -19.19 -16.90
C MET A 117 -19.65 -19.65 -18.33
N VAL A 118 -20.28 -20.75 -18.73
CA VAL A 118 -20.24 -21.26 -20.12
C VAL A 118 -21.17 -20.43 -21.02
N PRO A 119 -20.89 -20.23 -22.32
CA PRO A 119 -21.82 -19.57 -23.23
C PRO A 119 -23.21 -20.23 -23.23
N GLY A 120 -24.25 -19.45 -22.92
CA GLY A 120 -25.64 -19.92 -22.78
C GLY A 120 -26.10 -20.17 -21.34
N GLU A 121 -25.20 -20.10 -20.35
CA GLU A 121 -25.52 -20.22 -18.92
C GLU A 121 -26.12 -18.91 -18.38
N SER A 122 -27.24 -18.98 -17.63
CA SER A 122 -27.84 -17.83 -16.93
C SER A 122 -28.31 -18.20 -15.50
N LEU A 123 -28.32 -17.21 -14.61
CA LEU A 123 -28.91 -17.31 -13.28
C LEU A 123 -30.14 -16.39 -13.23
N ASP A 124 -31.31 -16.96 -12.99
CA ASP A 124 -32.57 -16.23 -12.96
C ASP A 124 -33.06 -16.12 -11.51
N ILE A 125 -33.32 -14.89 -11.04
CA ILE A 125 -33.93 -14.65 -9.73
C ILE A 125 -35.42 -14.39 -9.94
N ARG A 126 -36.28 -15.23 -9.37
CA ARG A 126 -37.73 -15.12 -9.47
C ARG A 126 -38.31 -14.66 -8.13
N THR A 127 -39.18 -13.66 -8.20
CA THR A 127 -40.04 -13.22 -7.10
C THR A 127 -41.51 -13.43 -7.51
N PRO A 128 -42.49 -13.26 -6.60
CA PRO A 128 -43.90 -13.48 -6.92
C PRO A 128 -44.45 -12.62 -8.08
N ASN A 129 -43.83 -11.48 -8.39
CA ASN A 129 -44.33 -10.52 -9.39
C ASN A 129 -43.27 -10.04 -10.39
N ALA A 130 -42.04 -10.58 -10.35
CA ALA A 130 -40.99 -10.25 -11.31
C ALA A 130 -39.94 -11.37 -11.41
N VAL A 131 -39.22 -11.41 -12.53
CA VAL A 131 -38.05 -12.27 -12.71
C VAL A 131 -36.94 -11.49 -13.39
N VAL A 132 -35.71 -11.70 -12.96
CA VAL A 132 -34.52 -11.08 -13.55
C VAL A 132 -33.52 -12.16 -13.92
N GLY A 133 -33.13 -12.20 -15.19
CA GLY A 133 -32.09 -13.07 -15.71
C GLY A 133 -30.75 -12.33 -15.70
N ILE A 134 -29.76 -12.89 -15.02
CA ILE A 134 -28.44 -12.27 -14.86
C ILE A 134 -27.29 -13.18 -15.31
N ARG A 135 -26.21 -12.53 -15.78
CA ARG A 135 -24.96 -13.17 -16.20
C ARG A 135 -23.77 -12.27 -15.88
N GLY A 136 -22.90 -12.68 -14.96
CA GLY A 136 -21.71 -11.91 -14.58
C GLY A 136 -22.04 -10.58 -13.91
N THR A 137 -22.97 -10.59 -12.96
CA THR A 137 -23.51 -9.37 -12.35
C THR A 137 -23.57 -9.45 -10.82
N VAL A 138 -23.76 -8.29 -10.19
CA VAL A 138 -23.99 -8.15 -8.74
C VAL A 138 -25.34 -7.45 -8.53
N LEU A 139 -26.30 -8.19 -8.00
CA LEU A 139 -27.70 -7.79 -7.87
C LEU A 139 -28.17 -7.97 -6.42
N VAL A 140 -28.92 -7.00 -5.91
CA VAL A 140 -29.70 -7.17 -4.68
C VAL A 140 -31.18 -7.30 -5.04
N ALA A 141 -31.82 -8.35 -4.54
CA ALA A 141 -33.25 -8.59 -4.66
C ALA A 141 -33.91 -8.50 -3.29
N GLU A 142 -34.97 -7.72 -3.16
CA GLU A 142 -35.76 -7.59 -1.94
C GLU A 142 -37.24 -7.76 -2.24
N VAL A 143 -37.92 -8.58 -1.43
CA VAL A 143 -39.35 -8.82 -1.50
C VAL A 143 -39.97 -8.49 -0.15
N THR A 144 -40.82 -7.46 -0.13
CA THR A 144 -41.57 -7.05 1.05
C THR A 144 -43.06 -7.32 0.83
N CYS A 145 -43.71 -7.83 1.88
CA CYS A 145 -45.11 -8.21 1.86
C CYS A 145 -45.84 -7.45 2.97
N ALA A 146 -47.07 -7.01 2.70
CA ALA A 146 -47.91 -6.37 3.72
C ALA A 146 -48.44 -7.42 4.72
N GLY A 147 -47.65 -7.74 5.75
CA GLY A 147 -48.02 -8.63 6.87
C GLY A 147 -46.93 -9.66 7.24
N ASP A 148 -46.95 -10.13 8.50
CA ASP A 148 -46.03 -11.16 9.01
C ASP A 148 -46.53 -12.58 8.64
N GLY A 149 -46.13 -13.08 7.47
CA GLY A 149 -46.45 -14.44 6.99
C GLY A 149 -46.05 -14.70 5.52
N PRO A 150 -46.24 -15.92 4.99
CA PRO A 150 -46.00 -16.22 3.57
C PRO A 150 -46.88 -15.31 2.69
N CYS A 151 -46.27 -14.65 1.71
CA CYS A 151 -46.83 -13.54 0.96
C CYS A 151 -48.17 -13.86 0.29
N GLN A 152 -49.27 -13.40 0.91
CA GLN A 152 -50.65 -13.54 0.41
C GLN A 152 -51.32 -12.16 0.16
N GLY A 153 -50.57 -11.06 0.22
CA GLY A 153 -51.03 -9.68 0.05
C GLY A 153 -50.28 -8.91 -1.05
N SER A 154 -50.38 -7.58 -1.08
CA SER A 154 -49.65 -6.74 -2.04
C SER A 154 -48.13 -6.91 -1.86
N VAL A 155 -47.49 -7.54 -2.84
CA VAL A 155 -46.04 -7.79 -2.87
C VAL A 155 -45.35 -6.62 -3.57
N THR A 156 -44.30 -6.11 -2.92
CA THR A 156 -43.36 -5.16 -3.51
C THR A 156 -42.02 -5.86 -3.74
N THR A 157 -41.60 -5.97 -5.00
CA THR A 157 -40.26 -6.46 -5.36
C THR A 157 -39.39 -5.29 -5.76
N ASN A 158 -38.17 -5.24 -5.23
CA ASN A 158 -37.11 -4.34 -5.64
C ASN A 158 -35.91 -5.14 -6.14
N PHE A 159 -35.50 -4.90 -7.38
CA PHE A 159 -34.22 -5.36 -7.93
C PHE A 159 -33.28 -4.18 -8.10
N SER A 160 -32.16 -4.17 -7.40
CA SER A 160 -31.15 -3.11 -7.47
C SER A 160 -29.86 -3.65 -8.07
N MET A 161 -29.51 -3.18 -9.28
CA MET A 161 -28.33 -3.66 -10.01
C MET A 161 -27.12 -2.82 -9.64
N LEU A 162 -26.16 -3.43 -8.96
CA LEU A 162 -24.94 -2.76 -8.51
C LEU A 162 -23.87 -2.82 -9.60
N HIS A 163 -23.68 -3.99 -10.23
CA HIS A 163 -22.72 -4.17 -11.33
C HIS A 163 -23.27 -5.10 -12.41
N GLY A 164 -23.00 -4.77 -13.68
CA GLY A 164 -23.41 -5.56 -14.84
C GLY A 164 -24.78 -5.17 -15.42
N ARG A 165 -25.41 -6.10 -16.14
CA ARG A 165 -26.72 -5.91 -16.79
C ARG A 165 -27.54 -7.19 -16.78
N GLY A 166 -28.85 -7.07 -16.65
CA GLY A 166 -29.79 -8.18 -16.70
C GLY A 166 -31.08 -7.80 -17.42
N GLU A 167 -31.82 -8.79 -17.89
CA GLU A 167 -33.16 -8.60 -18.44
C GLU A 167 -34.18 -8.87 -17.34
N VAL A 168 -35.12 -7.94 -17.14
CA VAL A 168 -36.18 -8.06 -16.15
C VAL A 168 -37.53 -8.16 -16.83
N TRP A 169 -38.33 -9.11 -16.37
CA TRP A 169 -39.73 -9.26 -16.73
C TRP A 169 -40.58 -9.03 -15.49
N GLN A 170 -41.66 -8.28 -15.65
CA GLN A 170 -42.75 -8.32 -14.70
C GLN A 170 -43.50 -9.64 -14.89
N LEU A 171 -43.92 -10.29 -13.80
CA LEU A 171 -44.76 -11.49 -13.84
C LEU A 171 -46.18 -11.14 -13.40
N ASP A 172 -47.17 -11.75 -14.05
CA ASP A 172 -48.56 -11.75 -13.57
C ASP A 172 -48.65 -12.66 -12.33
N PRO A 173 -49.02 -12.13 -11.14
CA PRO A 173 -49.09 -12.92 -9.92
C PRO A 173 -50.07 -14.10 -9.98
N ALA A 174 -51.09 -14.06 -10.85
CA ALA A 174 -52.10 -15.12 -10.97
C ALA A 174 -51.68 -16.26 -11.91
N THR A 175 -50.92 -15.95 -12.97
CA THR A 175 -50.56 -16.92 -14.01
C THR A 175 -49.07 -17.26 -14.05
N GLY A 176 -48.22 -16.49 -13.39
CA GLY A 176 -46.75 -16.63 -13.42
C GLY A 176 -46.13 -16.32 -14.78
N ALA A 177 -46.90 -15.77 -15.72
CA ALA A 177 -46.45 -15.45 -17.07
C ALA A 177 -45.82 -14.04 -17.13
N PRO A 178 -44.79 -13.83 -17.98
CA PRO A 178 -44.20 -12.51 -18.18
C PRO A 178 -45.20 -11.55 -18.83
N VAL A 179 -45.30 -10.34 -18.28
CA VAL A 179 -46.17 -9.25 -18.73
C VAL A 179 -45.33 -8.24 -19.51
N GLY A 180 -45.52 -8.20 -20.83
CA GLY A 180 -44.85 -7.26 -21.73
C GLY A 180 -43.42 -7.68 -22.14
N PRO A 181 -42.75 -6.85 -22.96
CA PRO A 181 -41.37 -7.11 -23.40
C PRO A 181 -40.36 -6.97 -22.25
N PRO A 182 -39.20 -7.66 -22.31
CA PRO A 182 -38.13 -7.51 -21.31
C PRO A 182 -37.66 -6.06 -21.24
N ARG A 183 -37.40 -5.59 -20.02
CA ARG A 183 -36.73 -4.30 -19.78
C ARG A 183 -35.30 -4.56 -19.33
N LEU A 184 -34.36 -3.80 -19.88
CA LEU A 184 -32.96 -3.89 -19.50
C LEU A 184 -32.72 -3.17 -18.17
N LEU A 185 -32.14 -3.87 -17.20
CA LEU A 185 -31.68 -3.33 -15.93
C LEU A 185 -30.16 -3.26 -15.94
N THR A 186 -29.60 -2.05 -15.89
CA THR A 186 -28.16 -1.78 -15.89
C THR A 186 -27.69 -1.32 -14.50
N ALA A 187 -26.38 -1.40 -14.25
CA ALA A 187 -25.77 -0.90 -13.02
C ALA A 187 -26.21 0.54 -12.69
N GLY A 188 -26.47 0.81 -11.41
CA GLY A 188 -26.96 2.10 -10.92
C GLY A 188 -28.48 2.31 -11.06
N PHE A 189 -29.22 1.33 -11.55
CA PHE A 189 -30.69 1.39 -11.64
C PHE A 189 -31.37 0.36 -10.73
N ARG A 190 -32.57 0.71 -10.28
CA ARG A 190 -33.49 -0.17 -9.57
C ARG A 190 -34.78 -0.38 -10.36
N PHE A 191 -35.30 -1.59 -10.31
CA PHE A 191 -36.60 -1.98 -10.85
C PHE A 191 -37.54 -2.36 -9.70
N THR A 192 -38.62 -1.60 -9.54
CA THR A 192 -39.61 -1.81 -8.48
C THR A 192 -40.94 -2.24 -9.08
N VAL A 193 -41.51 -3.33 -8.56
CA VAL A 193 -42.86 -3.79 -8.90
C VAL A 193 -43.72 -3.82 -7.66
N THR A 194 -44.73 -2.94 -7.60
CA THR A 194 -45.70 -2.87 -6.50
C THR A 194 -47.10 -3.08 -7.06
N GLY A 195 -47.80 -4.11 -6.59
CA GLY A 195 -49.21 -4.34 -6.97
C GLY A 195 -49.47 -4.48 -8.48
N GLY A 196 -48.46 -4.87 -9.26
CA GLY A 196 -48.55 -5.01 -10.72
C GLY A 196 -48.14 -3.78 -11.54
N ILE A 197 -47.58 -2.74 -10.92
CA ILE A 197 -47.00 -1.58 -11.63
C ILE A 197 -45.47 -1.66 -11.55
N ALA A 198 -44.80 -1.70 -12.69
CA ALA A 198 -43.34 -1.76 -12.80
C ALA A 198 -42.72 -0.39 -13.14
N GLN A 199 -41.86 0.12 -12.26
CA GLN A 199 -41.09 1.35 -12.45
C GLN A 199 -39.59 1.05 -12.47
N LEU A 200 -38.88 1.63 -13.44
CA LEU A 200 -37.42 1.68 -13.48
C LEU A 200 -36.98 3.08 -13.05
N ALA A 201 -36.09 3.17 -12.06
CA ALA A 201 -35.57 4.44 -11.55
C ALA A 201 -34.07 4.33 -11.24
N PRO A 202 -33.28 5.41 -11.33
CA PRO A 202 -31.90 5.43 -10.82
C PRO A 202 -31.86 5.16 -9.31
N ILE A 203 -30.80 4.51 -8.84
CA ILE A 203 -30.48 4.40 -7.42
C ILE A 203 -29.90 5.77 -6.99
N PRO A 204 -30.48 6.46 -5.98
CA PRO A 204 -29.95 7.75 -5.54
C PRO A 204 -28.52 7.63 -4.98
N PRO A 205 -27.62 8.59 -5.23
CA PRO A 205 -26.26 8.59 -4.67
C PRO A 205 -26.29 8.45 -3.13
N GLY A 206 -25.43 7.60 -2.58
CA GLY A 206 -25.37 7.32 -1.13
C GLY A 206 -26.40 6.31 -0.60
N HIS A 207 -27.29 5.76 -1.44
CA HIS A 207 -28.22 4.69 -1.03
C HIS A 207 -27.66 3.27 -1.26
N ASP A 208 -26.45 3.13 -1.81
CA ASP A 208 -25.82 1.81 -2.00
C ASP A 208 -25.60 1.10 -0.67
N GLU A 209 -25.19 1.83 0.37
CA GLU A 209 -25.07 1.29 1.74
C GLU A 209 -26.42 0.82 2.30
N GLN A 210 -27.53 1.47 1.96
CA GLN A 210 -28.87 1.01 2.35
C GLN A 210 -29.32 -0.22 1.53
N VAL A 211 -28.95 -0.26 0.25
CA VAL A 211 -29.22 -1.40 -0.64
C VAL A 211 -28.39 -2.62 -0.23
N THR A 212 -27.15 -2.45 0.22
CA THR A 212 -26.30 -3.55 0.73
C THR A 212 -26.46 -3.79 2.24
N ALA A 213 -27.14 -2.89 2.97
CA ALA A 213 -27.34 -2.97 4.41
C ALA A 213 -27.81 -4.36 4.86
N GLY A 214 -27.02 -4.95 5.76
CA GLY A 214 -27.25 -6.25 6.38
C GLY A 214 -27.02 -7.46 5.48
N LEU A 215 -26.36 -7.29 4.33
CA LEU A 215 -25.73 -8.39 3.57
C LEU A 215 -24.27 -8.65 4.01
N GLU A 216 -23.75 -7.80 4.91
CA GLU A 216 -22.45 -7.94 5.55
C GLU A 216 -22.52 -8.92 6.73
N SER A 217 -21.54 -9.82 6.81
CA SER A 217 -21.40 -10.81 7.89
C SER A 217 -20.62 -10.16 9.03
N THR A 218 -21.13 -10.22 10.26
CA THR A 218 -20.45 -9.69 11.47
C THR A 218 -19.59 -10.76 12.16
N GLY A 219 -19.67 -12.00 11.70
CA GLY A 219 -19.03 -13.17 12.27
C GLY A 219 -17.64 -13.47 11.70
N HIS A 220 -16.70 -13.74 12.61
CA HIS A 220 -15.40 -14.33 12.27
C HIS A 220 -15.63 -15.71 11.60
N PRO A 221 -14.89 -16.07 10.53
CA PRO A 221 -15.01 -17.39 9.94
C PRO A 221 -14.76 -18.47 11.01
N HIS A 222 -15.67 -19.45 11.11
CA HIS A 222 -15.63 -20.53 12.10
C HIS A 222 -14.22 -21.14 12.20
N ARG A 223 -13.61 -21.03 13.40
CA ARG A 223 -12.22 -21.43 13.69
C ARG A 223 -11.97 -22.93 13.83
N ASP A 224 -13.00 -23.78 13.79
CA ASP A 224 -12.85 -25.22 14.00
C ASP A 224 -13.23 -26.04 12.76
N ALA A 225 -12.22 -26.36 11.94
CA ALA A 225 -12.18 -27.56 11.11
C ALA A 225 -10.74 -27.76 10.58
N ALA A 226 -9.86 -28.30 11.42
CA ALA A 226 -8.64 -28.96 10.98
C ALA A 226 -9.04 -30.16 10.10
N ASN A 227 -8.36 -30.32 8.97
CA ASN A 227 -8.50 -31.40 7.97
C ASN A 227 -9.55 -31.12 6.88
N HIS A 228 -9.10 -30.39 5.84
CA HIS A 228 -9.14 -30.76 4.41
C HIS A 228 -8.80 -29.50 3.58
N GLU A 229 -7.52 -29.35 3.22
CA GLU A 229 -6.91 -28.18 2.55
C GLU A 229 -7.56 -27.81 1.20
N GLN A 230 -7.99 -28.80 0.41
CA GLN A 230 -8.40 -28.58 -0.99
C GLN A 230 -9.77 -27.92 -1.18
N VAL A 231 -10.69 -28.06 -0.22
CA VAL A 231 -12.01 -27.37 -0.27
C VAL A 231 -11.89 -25.95 0.27
N LYS A 232 -10.89 -25.70 1.14
CA LYS A 232 -10.63 -24.39 1.75
C LYS A 232 -10.15 -23.38 0.71
N SER A 233 -9.26 -23.75 -0.21
CA SER A 233 -8.82 -22.83 -1.28
C SER A 233 -9.94 -22.52 -2.27
N GLN A 234 -10.67 -23.51 -2.76
CA GLN A 234 -11.75 -23.25 -3.75
C GLN A 234 -12.90 -22.43 -3.18
N VAL A 235 -13.26 -22.62 -1.90
CA VAL A 235 -14.30 -21.84 -1.24
C VAL A 235 -13.78 -20.45 -0.88
N VAL A 236 -12.53 -20.31 -0.43
CA VAL A 236 -11.92 -19.00 -0.11
C VAL A 236 -11.71 -18.18 -1.39
N ASP A 237 -11.15 -18.76 -2.46
CA ASP A 237 -10.91 -18.07 -3.73
C ASP A 237 -12.21 -17.66 -4.42
N ALA A 238 -13.23 -18.52 -4.41
CA ALA A 238 -14.56 -18.17 -4.94
C ALA A 238 -15.27 -17.13 -4.06
N THR A 239 -15.08 -17.18 -2.74
CA THR A 239 -15.64 -16.18 -1.81
C THR A 239 -14.94 -14.85 -1.96
N MET A 240 -13.62 -14.81 -2.17
CA MET A 240 -12.85 -13.59 -2.36
C MET A 240 -13.17 -12.93 -3.71
N ALA A 241 -13.18 -13.68 -4.82
CA ALA A 241 -13.51 -13.13 -6.14
C ALA A 241 -14.92 -12.51 -6.20
N VAL A 242 -15.86 -13.08 -5.46
CA VAL A 242 -17.25 -12.61 -5.43
C VAL A 242 -17.47 -11.55 -4.33
N LEU A 243 -16.68 -11.53 -3.26
CA LEU A 243 -16.64 -10.44 -2.29
C LEU A 243 -16.12 -9.16 -2.95
N THR A 244 -15.09 -9.25 -3.80
CA THR A 244 -14.60 -8.12 -4.62
C THR A 244 -15.69 -7.56 -5.55
N ALA A 245 -16.59 -8.42 -6.04
CA ALA A 245 -17.73 -8.00 -6.85
C ALA A 245 -18.82 -7.30 -6.01
N LEU A 246 -19.07 -7.77 -4.78
CA LEU A 246 -20.04 -7.17 -3.84
C LEU A 246 -19.55 -5.85 -3.22
N THR A 247 -18.24 -5.64 -3.09
CA THR A 247 -17.61 -4.44 -2.50
C THR A 247 -17.15 -3.40 -3.53
N GLY A 248 -17.55 -3.52 -4.80
CA GLY A 248 -17.26 -2.52 -5.83
C GLY A 248 -15.81 -2.48 -6.29
N GLY A 249 -15.38 -3.49 -7.06
CA GLY A 249 -14.16 -3.43 -7.87
C GLY A 249 -14.40 -2.65 -9.18
N LEU A 250 -13.77 -1.49 -9.31
CA LEU A 250 -13.83 -0.60 -10.47
C LEU A 250 -13.11 -1.20 -11.70
N HIS A 251 -13.86 -1.66 -12.71
CA HIS A 251 -13.40 -1.77 -14.10
C HIS A 251 -14.51 -1.28 -15.06
N GLY A 252 -14.13 -0.39 -15.98
CA GLY A 252 -15.04 0.58 -16.59
C GLY A 252 -15.48 0.37 -18.04
N ARG A 253 -15.98 1.50 -18.58
CA ARG A 253 -16.16 1.92 -19.99
C ARG A 253 -17.59 1.81 -20.58
N PRO A 254 -18.25 2.96 -20.90
CA PRO A 254 -19.36 3.03 -21.86
C PRO A 254 -18.86 3.26 -23.30
N ALA A 255 -19.64 2.74 -24.26
CA ALA A 255 -19.53 2.97 -25.69
C ALA A 255 -20.68 3.90 -26.16
N PRO A 256 -20.59 4.51 -27.37
CA PRO A 256 -21.09 5.86 -27.67
C PRO A 256 -22.57 5.92 -28.05
N ALA A 257 -23.22 7.05 -27.75
CA ALA A 257 -24.57 7.36 -28.22
C ALA A 257 -24.54 8.10 -29.56
N VAL A 258 -25.37 7.61 -30.47
CA VAL A 258 -25.65 8.08 -31.83
C VAL A 258 -26.59 9.29 -31.79
N VAL A 259 -26.30 10.28 -32.64
CA VAL A 259 -27.14 11.47 -32.91
C VAL A 259 -28.26 11.10 -33.88
N PRO A 260 -29.49 11.63 -33.69
CA PRO A 260 -30.36 11.95 -34.81
C PRO A 260 -30.53 13.45 -34.98
N ASP A 261 -30.32 13.82 -36.24
CA ASP A 261 -30.52 15.09 -36.92
C ASP A 261 -31.92 15.71 -36.71
N GLY A 262 -32.05 17.03 -36.81
CA GLY A 262 -33.36 17.68 -36.73
C GLY A 262 -33.41 19.21 -36.58
N THR A 263 -33.04 19.92 -37.65
CA THR A 263 -33.73 21.11 -38.19
C THR A 263 -34.24 22.23 -37.25
N SER A 264 -33.60 23.41 -37.37
CA SER A 264 -34.24 24.74 -37.18
C SER A 264 -35.14 25.05 -38.40
N PRO A 265 -36.21 25.87 -38.29
CA PRO A 265 -36.03 27.32 -38.51
C PRO A 265 -37.02 28.26 -37.76
N GLY A 266 -36.61 29.54 -37.61
CA GLY A 266 -37.56 30.67 -37.82
C GLY A 266 -37.61 31.80 -36.80
N THR A 267 -36.72 32.79 -36.96
CA THR A 267 -36.95 34.26 -37.04
C THR A 267 -38.18 34.94 -36.40
N SER A 268 -37.94 36.00 -35.60
CA SER A 268 -38.45 37.40 -35.73
C SER A 268 -38.13 38.20 -34.44
N SER A 269 -37.19 39.16 -34.43
CA SER A 269 -37.28 40.61 -34.73
C SER A 269 -38.00 41.51 -33.70
N SER A 270 -37.29 42.50 -33.12
CA SER A 270 -37.70 43.91 -32.82
C SER A 270 -36.60 44.61 -31.98
N ALA A 271 -35.82 45.58 -32.50
CA ALA A 271 -35.99 47.05 -32.47
C ALA A 271 -35.92 47.67 -31.04
N VAL A 272 -34.81 48.27 -30.55
CA VAL A 272 -34.18 49.62 -30.75
C VAL A 272 -34.82 50.80 -29.95
N GLN A 273 -34.04 51.40 -29.00
CA GLN A 273 -33.85 52.84 -28.62
C GLN A 273 -33.45 53.00 -27.12
N THR A 274 -32.19 53.29 -26.73
CA THR A 274 -31.42 54.58 -26.62
C THR A 274 -31.81 55.59 -25.54
N ALA A 275 -30.87 55.88 -24.61
CA ALA A 275 -30.46 57.22 -24.10
C ALA A 275 -29.37 57.02 -22.99
N GLN A 276 -28.06 57.22 -23.21
CA GLN A 276 -27.23 58.46 -23.16
C GLN A 276 -27.13 59.22 -21.80
N THR A 277 -26.03 58.96 -21.05
CA THR A 277 -24.98 59.86 -20.46
C THR A 277 -25.35 61.06 -19.55
N PRO A 278 -24.50 61.57 -18.59
CA PRO A 278 -23.05 61.78 -18.77
C PRO A 278 -22.09 61.68 -17.55
N ILE A 279 -20.82 61.87 -17.92
CA ILE A 279 -19.52 61.81 -17.24
C ILE A 279 -19.23 63.05 -16.37
N VAL A 280 -18.53 62.92 -15.23
CA VAL A 280 -17.51 63.88 -14.73
C VAL A 280 -16.42 63.13 -13.93
N ALA A 281 -15.15 63.52 -14.14
CA ALA A 281 -13.93 62.94 -13.58
C ALA A 281 -13.53 63.49 -12.20
N TYR A 282 -12.71 62.76 -11.43
CA TYR A 282 -11.69 63.43 -10.60
C TYR A 282 -10.46 62.55 -10.30
N GLU A 283 -9.36 63.27 -10.10
CA GLU A 283 -7.95 62.92 -10.10
C GLU A 283 -7.41 62.12 -8.91
N ARG A 284 -6.20 61.61 -9.20
CA ARG A 284 -5.21 60.89 -8.42
C ARG A 284 -4.61 61.74 -7.29
N CYS A 285 -4.31 61.12 -6.14
CA CYS A 285 -3.15 61.47 -5.32
C CYS A 285 -2.45 60.17 -4.87
N GLU A 286 -1.16 60.11 -5.16
CA GLU A 286 -0.18 59.10 -4.75
C GLU A 286 0.28 59.41 -3.32
N ASP A 287 0.67 58.40 -2.54
CA ASP A 287 1.44 58.63 -1.32
C ASP A 287 2.65 57.69 -1.25
N ASN A 288 3.82 58.33 -1.13
CA ASN A 288 5.07 57.76 -0.63
C ASN A 288 5.57 58.72 0.46
N GLY A 289 5.72 58.23 1.69
CA GLY A 289 6.63 58.81 2.69
C GLY A 289 6.05 59.70 3.79
N SER A 290 6.03 59.13 5.01
CA SER A 290 6.33 59.75 6.32
C SER A 290 5.54 60.98 6.82
N GLY A 291 4.95 60.84 8.00
CA GLY A 291 4.58 61.96 8.87
C GLY A 291 3.22 61.80 9.53
N GLY A 292 3.21 61.56 10.84
CA GLY A 292 2.01 61.23 11.61
C GLY A 292 1.10 62.42 11.94
N CYS A 293 -0.03 62.07 12.56
CA CYS A 293 -0.80 62.84 13.55
C CYS A 293 -1.94 61.91 14.01
N GLN A 294 -1.71 61.13 15.06
CA GLN A 294 -2.02 61.43 16.46
C GLN A 294 -3.52 61.32 16.81
N SER A 295 -3.77 60.33 17.67
CA SER A 295 -5.01 60.01 18.36
C SER A 295 -5.40 61.09 19.37
N ALA A 296 -6.71 61.26 19.60
CA ALA A 296 -7.22 61.81 20.84
C ALA A 296 -8.29 60.87 21.42
N ILE A 297 -8.02 60.42 22.64
CA ILE A 297 -8.79 59.49 23.47
C ILE A 297 -9.72 60.34 24.34
N GLY A 298 -10.97 59.91 24.51
CA GLY A 298 -11.90 60.45 25.51
C GLY A 298 -12.82 59.36 26.03
N LEU A 299 -12.51 58.81 27.21
CA LEU A 299 -13.33 57.88 27.99
C LEU A 299 -14.42 58.63 28.76
N VAL A 300 -15.68 58.18 28.69
CA VAL A 300 -16.65 58.19 29.82
C VAL A 300 -17.59 56.99 29.69
N ASN A 301 -17.86 56.30 30.80
CA ASN A 301 -18.85 55.22 31.00
C ASN A 301 -19.36 55.34 32.46
N PRO A 302 -20.48 54.73 32.90
CA PRO A 302 -21.87 54.65 32.39
C PRO A 302 -22.90 55.18 33.44
N PRO A 303 -24.26 55.08 33.25
CA PRO A 303 -24.96 53.90 33.78
C PRO A 303 -26.22 53.42 32.99
N SER A 304 -26.41 52.10 33.07
CA SER A 304 -27.65 51.28 33.14
C SER A 304 -28.92 51.53 32.29
N ALA A 305 -29.32 50.42 31.65
CA ALA A 305 -30.68 49.87 31.48
C ALA A 305 -31.63 50.48 30.43
N GLY A 306 -31.97 49.66 29.42
CA GLY A 306 -33.15 49.86 28.56
C GLY A 306 -33.00 49.25 27.16
N VAL A 307 -33.50 48.02 26.98
CA VAL A 307 -33.87 47.42 25.68
C VAL A 307 -35.41 47.55 25.59
N PRO A 308 -36.10 47.70 24.43
CA PRO A 308 -35.64 47.64 23.02
C PRO A 308 -36.14 48.80 22.12
N ALA A 309 -35.78 48.66 20.83
CA ALA A 309 -36.43 49.18 19.62
C ALA A 309 -35.71 50.36 18.95
N THR A 310 -34.61 50.04 18.28
CA THR A 310 -34.08 50.88 17.21
C THR A 310 -34.34 50.17 15.89
N VAL A 311 -35.25 50.76 15.10
CA VAL A 311 -35.36 50.53 13.66
C VAL A 311 -33.96 50.70 13.08
N THR A 312 -33.33 49.60 12.70
CA THR A 312 -32.08 49.68 11.93
C THR A 312 -32.52 49.72 10.48
N GLU A 313 -32.35 50.88 9.86
CA GLU A 313 -32.55 51.09 8.43
C GLU A 313 -31.85 49.97 7.65
N ALA A 314 -32.61 49.31 6.77
CA ALA A 314 -32.05 48.43 5.78
C ALA A 314 -31.18 49.27 4.83
N VAL A 315 -29.87 49.26 5.05
CA VAL A 315 -28.91 49.69 4.02
C VAL A 315 -29.12 48.75 2.84
N SER A 316 -29.78 49.25 1.80
CA SER A 316 -29.95 48.55 0.53
C SER A 316 -28.56 48.38 -0.08
N ILE A 317 -28.02 47.17 -0.01
CA ILE A 317 -26.78 46.81 -0.69
C ILE A 317 -27.14 46.71 -2.17
N VAL A 318 -26.71 47.69 -2.96
CA VAL A 318 -26.79 47.62 -4.42
C VAL A 318 -25.89 46.47 -4.85
N SER A 319 -26.49 45.34 -5.26
CA SER A 319 -25.77 44.25 -5.91
C SER A 319 -25.49 44.65 -7.36
N ASN A 320 -24.22 44.70 -7.75
CA ASN A 320 -23.81 44.97 -9.12
C ASN A 320 -23.93 43.69 -9.97
N ALA A 321 -24.22 43.84 -11.26
CA ALA A 321 -24.08 42.74 -12.21
C ALA A 321 -22.59 42.42 -12.40
N PHE A 322 -22.25 41.13 -12.47
CA PHE A 322 -20.87 40.73 -12.78
C PHE A 322 -20.51 41.14 -14.22
N PRO A 323 -19.29 41.66 -14.49
CA PRO A 323 -18.91 42.05 -15.85
C PRO A 323 -18.76 40.84 -16.78
N GLU A 324 -19.26 40.93 -18.00
CA GLU A 324 -19.31 39.82 -18.96
C GLU A 324 -18.58 40.16 -20.25
N ARG A 325 -18.15 39.11 -20.99
CA ARG A 325 -17.50 39.28 -22.28
C ARG A 325 -17.71 38.09 -23.21
N GLN A 326 -18.02 38.36 -24.48
CA GLN A 326 -18.11 37.35 -25.54
C GLN A 326 -17.17 37.67 -26.70
N ILE A 327 -16.40 36.68 -27.15
CA ILE A 327 -15.49 36.77 -28.30
C ILE A 327 -15.74 35.52 -29.14
N LEU A 328 -16.37 35.67 -30.30
CA LEU A 328 -16.87 34.56 -31.10
C LEU A 328 -16.43 34.73 -32.56
N ASN A 329 -15.76 33.73 -33.13
CA ASN A 329 -15.28 33.72 -34.52
C ASN A 329 -14.39 34.92 -34.87
N ASP A 330 -13.50 35.32 -33.96
CA ASP A 330 -12.73 36.56 -34.10
C ASP A 330 -11.22 36.37 -33.83
N ALA A 331 -10.41 37.31 -34.30
CA ALA A 331 -8.98 37.41 -34.01
C ALA A 331 -8.69 38.78 -33.40
N VAL A 332 -8.38 38.83 -32.10
CA VAL A 332 -8.35 40.09 -31.33
C VAL A 332 -7.07 40.22 -30.51
N ASP A 333 -6.45 41.39 -30.59
CA ASP A 333 -5.37 41.81 -29.68
C ASP A 333 -5.96 42.61 -28.51
N LEU A 334 -5.68 42.17 -27.29
CA LEU A 334 -6.27 42.72 -26.07
C LEU A 334 -5.19 43.28 -25.13
N THR A 335 -5.55 44.30 -24.36
CA THR A 335 -4.67 44.97 -23.39
C THR A 335 -5.31 44.99 -21.99
N ASN A 336 -4.59 45.53 -21.00
CA ASN A 336 -5.10 45.68 -19.62
C ASN A 336 -6.42 46.49 -19.51
N ILE A 337 -6.74 47.32 -20.51
CA ILE A 337 -7.97 48.11 -20.56
C ILE A 337 -9.17 47.22 -20.86
N ASP A 338 -8.95 46.13 -21.58
CA ASP A 338 -9.99 45.23 -22.04
C ASP A 338 -10.32 44.12 -21.00
N ARG A 339 -9.69 44.12 -19.83
CA ARG A 339 -9.87 43.06 -18.84
C ARG A 339 -11.25 43.10 -18.18
N VAL A 340 -11.71 41.94 -17.73
CA VAL A 340 -12.93 41.78 -16.92
C VAL A 340 -12.56 41.98 -15.45
N LEU A 341 -12.89 43.14 -14.87
CA LEU A 341 -12.53 43.50 -13.49
C LEU A 341 -13.75 43.65 -12.59
N ALA A 342 -13.80 42.89 -11.48
CA ALA A 342 -14.73 43.09 -10.38
C ALA A 342 -13.98 43.54 -9.12
N SER A 343 -14.28 44.74 -8.61
CA SER A 343 -13.59 45.29 -7.43
C SER A 343 -14.47 46.27 -6.64
N GLY A 344 -14.36 46.23 -5.32
CA GLY A 344 -14.92 47.21 -4.39
C GLY A 344 -16.43 47.13 -4.13
N GLY A 345 -17.06 45.95 -4.29
CA GLY A 345 -18.50 45.78 -4.06
C GLY A 345 -19.00 44.32 -4.16
N SER A 346 -20.32 44.15 -4.08
CA SER A 346 -20.97 42.84 -4.22
C SER A 346 -21.50 42.64 -5.63
N PHE A 347 -21.10 41.53 -6.27
CA PHE A 347 -21.44 41.15 -7.63
C PHE A 347 -22.19 39.82 -7.62
N VAL A 348 -23.30 39.75 -8.35
CA VAL A 348 -24.11 38.52 -8.47
C VAL A 348 -24.40 38.25 -9.93
N ARG A 349 -24.27 36.99 -10.32
CA ARG A 349 -24.70 36.49 -11.63
C ARG A 349 -25.60 35.27 -11.45
N GLY A 350 -26.89 35.45 -11.73
CA GLY A 350 -27.88 34.37 -11.64
C GLY A 350 -27.99 33.49 -12.89
N ASP A 351 -27.37 33.90 -14.00
CA ASP A 351 -27.32 33.13 -15.24
C ASP A 351 -26.29 31.97 -15.11
N PRO A 352 -26.65 30.73 -15.49
CA PRO A 352 -25.76 29.57 -15.43
C PRO A 352 -24.77 29.46 -16.61
N SER A 353 -24.89 30.27 -17.67
CA SER A 353 -23.93 30.31 -18.79
C SER A 353 -22.56 30.81 -18.34
N ALA A 354 -21.52 30.76 -19.18
CA ALA A 354 -20.23 31.35 -18.79
C ALA A 354 -20.26 32.89 -18.86
N ALA A 355 -19.71 33.58 -17.85
CA ALA A 355 -19.59 35.05 -17.87
C ALA A 355 -18.62 35.56 -18.95
N VAL A 356 -17.59 34.76 -19.25
CA VAL A 356 -16.65 34.97 -20.35
C VAL A 356 -16.78 33.81 -21.34
N GLN A 357 -17.20 34.09 -22.56
CA GLN A 357 -17.35 33.08 -23.62
C GLN A 357 -16.40 33.37 -24.78
N ILE A 358 -15.54 32.42 -25.09
CA ILE A 358 -14.58 32.51 -26.18
C ILE A 358 -14.78 31.27 -27.06
N ALA A 359 -15.14 31.46 -28.33
CA ALA A 359 -15.38 30.34 -29.24
C ALA A 359 -14.79 30.61 -30.63
N ASN A 360 -14.12 29.60 -31.20
CA ASN A 360 -13.54 29.65 -32.54
C ASN A 360 -12.72 30.93 -32.79
N SER A 361 -11.91 31.34 -31.80
CA SER A 361 -11.26 32.66 -31.80
C SER A 361 -9.76 32.58 -31.50
N THR A 362 -9.01 33.60 -31.93
CA THR A 362 -7.61 33.80 -31.57
C THR A 362 -7.45 35.08 -30.76
N ILE A 363 -6.88 34.99 -29.56
CA ILE A 363 -6.68 36.14 -28.66
C ILE A 363 -5.19 36.29 -28.38
N ASN A 364 -4.63 37.48 -28.60
CA ASN A 364 -3.32 37.84 -28.07
C ASN A 364 -3.49 38.91 -26.97
N TYR A 365 -3.38 38.51 -25.72
CA TYR A 365 -3.52 39.39 -24.58
C TYR A 365 -2.14 39.86 -24.09
N THR A 366 -1.83 41.13 -24.32
CA THR A 366 -0.53 41.74 -23.97
C THR A 366 -0.52 42.38 -22.58
N GLY A 367 -1.67 42.41 -21.90
CA GLY A 367 -1.81 42.97 -20.56
C GLY A 367 -0.98 42.23 -19.52
N ALA A 368 -0.46 42.98 -18.53
CA ALA A 368 0.29 42.44 -17.40
C ALA A 368 -0.61 41.92 -16.26
N ASN A 369 -1.85 42.40 -16.18
CA ASN A 369 -2.84 41.93 -15.19
C ASN A 369 -3.56 40.70 -15.71
N ALA A 370 -4.32 40.00 -14.85
CA ALA A 370 -5.14 38.89 -15.34
C ALA A 370 -6.23 39.37 -16.31
N PHE A 371 -6.59 38.51 -17.27
CA PHE A 371 -7.69 38.79 -18.19
C PHE A 371 -9.03 38.90 -17.46
N VAL A 372 -9.23 38.05 -16.44
CA VAL A 372 -10.32 38.15 -15.47
C VAL A 372 -9.74 38.36 -14.07
N GLU A 373 -10.13 39.45 -13.41
CA GLU A 373 -9.59 39.85 -12.12
C GLU A 373 -10.72 40.17 -11.13
N VAL A 374 -10.67 39.54 -9.95
CA VAL A 374 -11.54 39.83 -8.83
C VAL A 374 -10.66 40.25 -7.64
N ASP A 375 -10.74 41.51 -7.25
CA ASP A 375 -9.74 42.11 -6.37
C ASP A 375 -10.36 43.00 -5.30
N ARG A 376 -9.57 43.32 -4.26
CA ARG A 376 -9.85 44.23 -3.14
C ARG A 376 -10.69 43.62 -2.02
N ALA A 377 -10.34 43.98 -0.78
CA ALA A 377 -11.08 43.57 0.40
C ALA A 377 -12.50 44.15 0.37
N GLY A 378 -13.49 43.32 0.72
CA GLY A 378 -14.91 43.67 0.64
C GLY A 378 -15.57 43.37 -0.71
N THR A 379 -14.82 42.91 -1.71
CA THR A 379 -15.39 42.39 -2.97
C THR A 379 -15.95 40.99 -2.77
N THR A 380 -17.23 40.78 -3.14
CA THR A 380 -17.87 39.46 -3.16
C THR A 380 -18.44 39.18 -4.54
N ALA A 381 -18.11 38.05 -5.16
CA ALA A 381 -18.67 37.62 -6.45
C ALA A 381 -19.38 36.27 -6.29
N ASN A 382 -20.67 36.21 -6.60
CA ASN A 382 -21.46 34.98 -6.54
C ASN A 382 -21.97 34.62 -7.94
N LEU A 383 -21.49 33.50 -8.47
CA LEU A 383 -21.78 33.03 -9.82
C LEU A 383 -22.65 31.77 -9.78
N ALA A 384 -23.77 31.78 -10.51
CA ALA A 384 -24.65 30.61 -10.66
C ALA A 384 -24.12 29.54 -11.63
N GLY A 385 -23.05 29.83 -12.37
CA GLY A 385 -22.44 28.96 -13.38
C GLY A 385 -20.95 29.27 -13.61
N SER A 386 -20.42 28.87 -14.76
CA SER A 386 -19.00 29.04 -15.11
C SER A 386 -18.57 30.51 -15.17
N LEU A 387 -17.31 30.78 -14.79
CA LEU A 387 -16.69 32.08 -15.03
C LEU A 387 -16.27 32.20 -16.50
N ALA A 388 -15.64 31.16 -17.05
CA ALA A 388 -15.12 31.18 -18.41
C ALA A 388 -15.39 29.85 -19.14
N SER A 389 -15.75 29.93 -20.42
CA SER A 389 -15.83 28.80 -21.35
C SER A 389 -15.07 29.15 -22.63
N ILE A 390 -14.07 28.35 -22.97
CA ILE A 390 -13.15 28.54 -24.10
C ILE A 390 -13.22 27.31 -25.00
N VAL A 391 -13.70 27.46 -26.23
CA VAL A 391 -13.93 26.34 -27.14
C VAL A 391 -13.29 26.61 -28.50
N ASP A 392 -12.59 25.63 -29.07
CA ASP A 392 -11.97 25.72 -30.41
C ASP A 392 -11.11 26.98 -30.62
N SER A 393 -10.41 27.44 -29.58
CA SER A 393 -9.78 28.76 -29.57
C SER A 393 -8.29 28.70 -29.23
N THR A 394 -7.58 29.76 -29.61
CA THR A 394 -6.17 29.98 -29.24
C THR A 394 -6.05 31.25 -28.41
N ILE A 395 -5.48 31.16 -27.21
CA ILE A 395 -5.20 32.31 -26.34
C ILE A 395 -3.71 32.37 -26.05
N ASN A 396 -3.09 33.51 -26.36
CA ASN A 396 -1.72 33.82 -26.02
C ASN A 396 -1.70 35.01 -25.06
N GLY A 397 -1.54 34.75 -23.77
CA GLY A 397 -1.56 35.74 -22.71
C GLY A 397 -0.17 36.04 -22.12
N ASN A 398 0.10 37.32 -21.88
CA ASN A 398 1.21 37.74 -21.03
C ASN A 398 0.82 37.65 -19.53
N GLY A 399 -0.33 38.23 -19.18
CA GLY A 399 -0.96 38.09 -17.86
C GLY A 399 -1.74 36.79 -17.69
N ALA A 400 -2.12 36.47 -16.45
CA ALA A 400 -2.87 35.26 -16.13
C ALA A 400 -4.27 35.25 -16.76
N LEU A 401 -4.90 34.08 -16.88
CA LEU A 401 -6.29 34.02 -17.33
C LEU A 401 -7.22 34.53 -16.21
N PHE A 402 -6.96 34.12 -14.97
CA PHE A 402 -7.78 34.46 -13.80
C PHE A 402 -6.94 34.81 -12.56
N THR A 403 -7.31 35.88 -11.86
CA THR A 403 -6.76 36.19 -10.53
C THR A 403 -7.87 36.56 -9.55
N LEU A 404 -7.83 35.98 -8.35
CA LEU A 404 -8.60 36.39 -7.17
C LEU A 404 -7.63 36.87 -6.08
N SER A 405 -7.76 38.11 -5.60
CA SER A 405 -6.74 38.69 -4.71
C SER A 405 -7.27 39.61 -3.61
N ASN A 406 -6.36 39.91 -2.67
CA ASN A 406 -6.46 40.97 -1.67
C ASN A 406 -7.74 40.90 -0.81
N GLY A 407 -8.09 39.70 -0.33
CA GLY A 407 -9.22 39.47 0.56
C GLY A 407 -10.59 39.41 -0.14
N ALA A 408 -10.64 39.42 -1.47
CA ALA A 408 -11.86 39.20 -2.23
C ALA A 408 -12.41 37.78 -2.04
N GLN A 409 -13.73 37.63 -2.19
CA GLN A 409 -14.42 36.35 -2.07
C GLN A 409 -15.16 36.01 -3.37
N LEU A 410 -14.99 34.80 -3.87
CA LEU A 410 -15.75 34.29 -5.01
C LEU A 410 -16.41 32.95 -4.64
N THR A 411 -17.69 32.83 -4.97
CA THR A 411 -18.42 31.56 -4.88
C THR A 411 -18.98 31.20 -6.25
N SER A 412 -18.85 29.94 -6.64
CA SER A 412 -19.50 29.40 -7.82
C SER A 412 -20.27 28.12 -7.48
N GLY A 413 -21.57 28.11 -7.77
CA GLY A 413 -22.46 27.00 -7.48
C GLY A 413 -23.92 27.39 -7.72
N PRO A 414 -24.85 26.42 -7.70
CA PRO A 414 -26.26 26.69 -7.96
C PRO A 414 -26.79 27.76 -7.01
N ALA A 415 -27.31 28.85 -7.58
CA ALA A 415 -27.75 30.00 -6.81
C ALA A 415 -28.79 29.60 -5.74
N PRO A 416 -28.70 30.12 -4.50
CA PRO A 416 -29.80 30.00 -3.55
C PRO A 416 -31.02 30.73 -4.15
N ARG A 417 -32.06 29.97 -4.50
CA ARG A 417 -33.38 30.53 -4.77
C ARG A 417 -34.02 30.96 -3.44
N THR A 418 -33.58 32.07 -2.92
CA THR A 418 -34.35 32.87 -1.98
C THR A 418 -34.26 34.32 -2.41
N GLU A 419 -35.27 34.76 -3.17
CA GLU A 419 -35.65 36.17 -3.16
C GLU A 419 -35.79 36.59 -1.69
N GLY A 420 -34.94 37.51 -1.23
CA GLY A 420 -35.17 38.26 0.02
C GLY A 420 -34.38 37.90 1.28
N ALA A 421 -33.21 37.25 1.22
CA ALA A 421 -32.35 37.11 2.42
C ALA A 421 -30.85 37.23 2.14
N LEU A 422 -30.38 38.47 1.98
CA LEU A 422 -28.99 38.84 2.27
C LEU A 422 -28.77 38.66 3.79
N VAL A 423 -28.12 37.58 4.21
CA VAL A 423 -27.61 37.50 5.59
C VAL A 423 -26.45 38.50 5.71
N ALA A 424 -26.78 39.62 6.34
CA ALA A 424 -25.88 40.69 6.68
C ALA A 424 -24.73 40.23 7.59
N GLY A 425 -23.51 40.70 7.31
CA GLY A 425 -22.55 41.16 8.32
C GLY A 425 -22.02 40.19 9.38
N ALA A 426 -22.25 38.88 9.31
CA ALA A 426 -21.63 37.95 10.25
C ALA A 426 -20.16 37.75 9.86
N ARG A 427 -19.23 38.04 10.78
CA ARG A 427 -17.91 37.40 10.78
C ARG A 427 -18.17 35.90 10.62
N LEU A 428 -17.75 35.33 9.49
CA LEU A 428 -17.81 33.89 9.24
C LEU A 428 -16.80 33.21 10.17
N SER A 429 -17.15 33.08 11.44
CA SER A 429 -16.53 32.17 12.39
C SER A 429 -16.97 30.76 12.03
N GLU A 430 -16.04 29.94 11.55
CA GLU A 430 -15.85 28.46 11.61
C GLU A 430 -17.02 27.46 11.82
N SER A 431 -18.29 27.86 11.95
CA SER A 431 -19.37 27.03 12.49
C SER A 431 -20.54 26.79 11.53
N VAL A 432 -20.53 27.36 10.31
CA VAL A 432 -21.65 27.21 9.34
C VAL A 432 -21.28 26.29 8.16
N LEU A 433 -20.46 25.26 8.39
CA LEU A 433 -20.16 24.22 7.40
C LEU A 433 -20.97 22.92 7.58
N ASN A 434 -21.95 22.88 8.49
CA ASN A 434 -22.77 21.69 8.70
C ASN A 434 -24.25 21.92 8.35
N GLY A 435 -24.69 21.36 7.21
CA GLY A 435 -25.99 20.67 7.15
C GLY A 435 -27.21 21.36 6.50
N ALA A 436 -27.06 22.16 5.44
CA ALA A 436 -28.22 22.59 4.63
C ALA A 436 -28.20 21.98 3.23
N THR A 437 -28.94 20.88 3.06
CA THR A 437 -29.20 20.22 1.77
C THR A 437 -30.09 21.11 0.91
N LEU A 438 -29.56 21.63 -0.20
CA LEU A 438 -30.31 22.26 -1.28
C LEU A 438 -30.10 21.44 -2.55
N VAL A 439 -31.15 20.74 -2.97
CA VAL A 439 -31.21 20.04 -4.27
C VAL A 439 -31.49 21.09 -5.35
N ALA A 440 -30.49 21.48 -6.14
CA ALA A 440 -30.68 22.25 -7.38
C ALA A 440 -29.53 22.06 -8.39
N ALA A 441 -29.93 21.78 -9.63
CA ALA A 441 -29.19 21.60 -10.90
C ALA A 441 -27.73 22.09 -11.05
N GLY A 442 -26.82 21.14 -11.31
CA GLY A 442 -25.61 21.27 -12.15
C GLY A 442 -24.36 21.88 -11.49
N ALA A 443 -23.36 21.06 -11.18
CA ALA A 443 -22.02 21.53 -10.86
C ALA A 443 -21.26 21.85 -12.17
N PHE A 444 -21.03 23.14 -12.45
CA PHE A 444 -20.26 23.58 -13.62
C PHE A 444 -18.81 23.84 -13.24
N PRO A 445 -17.83 23.58 -14.13
CA PRO A 445 -16.46 24.02 -13.91
C PRO A 445 -16.39 25.56 -13.89
N LEU A 446 -15.56 26.15 -13.02
CA LEU A 446 -15.37 27.60 -13.02
C LEU A 446 -14.73 28.06 -14.34
N ILE A 447 -13.72 27.32 -14.83
CA ILE A 447 -13.09 27.55 -16.14
C ILE A 447 -13.17 26.25 -16.96
N GLU A 448 -13.85 26.31 -18.08
CA GLU A 448 -13.96 25.22 -19.04
C GLU A 448 -13.14 25.53 -20.30
N ILE A 449 -12.34 24.55 -20.75
CA ILE A 449 -11.53 24.69 -21.96
C ILE A 449 -11.64 23.42 -22.82
N ASP A 450 -12.20 23.54 -24.01
CA ASP A 450 -12.42 22.42 -24.94
C ASP A 450 -11.71 22.67 -26.28
N ARG A 451 -10.98 21.66 -26.77
CA ARG A 451 -10.29 21.64 -28.07
C ARG A 451 -9.51 22.94 -28.37
N SER A 452 -8.84 23.49 -27.36
CA SER A 452 -8.23 24.82 -27.41
C SER A 452 -6.74 24.79 -27.06
N THR A 453 -6.05 25.87 -27.39
CA THR A 453 -4.67 26.12 -26.94
C THR A 453 -4.64 27.39 -26.10
N VAL A 454 -4.24 27.29 -24.84
CA VAL A 454 -4.12 28.46 -23.94
C VAL A 454 -2.71 28.51 -23.40
N THR A 455 -1.99 29.57 -23.75
CA THR A 455 -0.66 29.87 -23.20
C THR A 455 -0.70 31.16 -22.39
N SER A 456 -0.13 31.14 -21.18
CA SER A 456 -0.09 32.29 -20.29
C SER A 456 1.26 32.42 -19.58
N ALA A 457 1.97 33.54 -19.80
CA ALA A 457 3.27 33.77 -19.19
C ALA A 457 3.22 34.01 -17.67
N SER A 458 2.05 34.35 -17.11
CA SER A 458 1.88 34.59 -15.66
C SER A 458 1.09 33.47 -14.93
N GLY A 459 1.07 32.27 -15.50
CA GLY A 459 0.24 31.16 -15.01
C GLY A 459 -1.22 31.26 -15.47
N ILE A 460 -2.02 30.22 -15.26
CA ILE A 460 -3.42 30.20 -15.69
C ILE A 460 -4.31 30.85 -14.63
N ALA A 461 -4.12 30.49 -13.36
CA ALA A 461 -4.97 30.96 -12.28
C ALA A 461 -4.21 31.25 -10.98
N SER A 462 -4.56 32.34 -10.29
CA SER A 462 -3.94 32.71 -9.01
C SER A 462 -4.96 33.14 -7.97
N ILE A 463 -4.83 32.63 -6.74
CA ILE A 463 -5.61 33.02 -5.56
C ILE A 463 -4.63 33.53 -4.51
N LEU A 464 -4.72 34.81 -4.16
CA LEU A 464 -3.64 35.50 -3.46
C LEU A 464 -4.14 36.32 -2.27
N ASN A 465 -3.27 36.54 -1.29
CA ASN A 465 -3.38 37.62 -0.31
C ASN A 465 -4.73 37.60 0.46
N GLY A 466 -5.02 36.50 1.14
CA GLY A 466 -6.22 36.35 1.97
C GLY A 466 -7.54 36.14 1.20
N ALA A 467 -7.49 36.01 -0.13
CA ALA A 467 -8.64 35.72 -0.96
C ALA A 467 -9.29 34.37 -0.66
N ARG A 468 -10.61 34.25 -0.87
CA ARG A 468 -11.37 33.02 -0.63
C ARG A 468 -12.17 32.59 -1.86
N LEU A 469 -11.95 31.36 -2.31
CA LEU A 469 -12.70 30.74 -3.41
C LEU A 469 -13.47 29.52 -2.89
N ALA A 470 -14.78 29.48 -3.11
CA ALA A 470 -15.62 28.32 -2.82
C ALA A 470 -16.25 27.78 -4.11
N LEU A 471 -16.14 26.46 -4.33
CA LEU A 471 -16.56 25.80 -5.55
C LEU A 471 -17.48 24.61 -5.25
N ASP A 472 -18.55 24.48 -6.03
CA ASP A 472 -19.38 23.27 -6.06
C ASP A 472 -19.02 22.28 -7.20
N GLY A 473 -18.26 22.74 -8.21
CA GLY A 473 -17.74 21.94 -9.32
C GLY A 473 -16.21 22.08 -9.48
N PRO A 474 -15.64 21.60 -10.60
CA PRO A 474 -14.21 21.76 -10.86
C PRO A 474 -13.78 23.23 -10.92
N PHE A 475 -12.54 23.51 -10.52
CA PHE A 475 -11.94 24.83 -10.75
C PHE A 475 -11.58 25.00 -12.23
N ILE A 476 -10.90 24.01 -12.80
CA ILE A 476 -10.55 23.99 -14.21
C ILE A 476 -10.88 22.61 -14.77
N ALA A 477 -11.67 22.57 -15.83
CA ALA A 477 -11.92 21.37 -16.62
C ALA A 477 -11.41 21.57 -18.04
N ILE A 478 -10.67 20.58 -18.56
CA ILE A 478 -10.20 20.63 -19.95
C ILE A 478 -10.49 19.34 -20.71
N THR A 479 -10.80 19.49 -22.00
CA THR A 479 -10.91 18.39 -22.97
C THR A 479 -10.09 18.69 -24.21
N ASP A 480 -9.28 17.74 -24.67
CA ASP A 480 -8.46 17.82 -25.89
C ASP A 480 -7.68 19.13 -26.06
N THR A 481 -7.11 19.62 -24.97
CA THR A 481 -6.58 20.98 -24.86
C THR A 481 -5.09 20.99 -24.59
N VAL A 482 -4.41 22.02 -25.11
CA VAL A 482 -3.02 22.34 -24.78
C VAL A 482 -2.99 23.55 -23.83
N LEU A 483 -2.61 23.33 -22.58
CA LEU A 483 -2.38 24.38 -21.58
C LEU A 483 -0.88 24.59 -21.35
N GLY A 484 -0.42 25.83 -21.47
CA GLY A 484 0.98 26.20 -21.32
C GLY A 484 1.20 27.39 -20.38
N ALA A 485 2.11 27.23 -19.41
CA ALA A 485 2.67 28.32 -18.61
C ALA A 485 4.20 28.34 -18.82
N PRO A 486 4.72 29.09 -19.80
CA PRO A 486 6.12 28.98 -20.24
C PRO A 486 7.13 29.71 -19.33
N SER A 487 6.68 30.52 -18.37
CA SER A 487 7.55 31.24 -17.45
C SER A 487 7.90 30.39 -16.22
N ASP A 488 9.16 30.38 -15.83
CA ASP A 488 9.63 29.73 -14.59
C ASP A 488 9.41 30.61 -13.34
N GLN A 489 8.88 31.82 -13.52
CA GLN A 489 8.59 32.76 -12.43
C GLN A 489 7.26 32.47 -11.74
N PHE A 490 6.30 31.84 -12.45
CA PHE A 490 4.94 31.66 -11.99
C PHE A 490 4.49 30.21 -12.15
N SER A 491 3.82 29.67 -11.14
CA SER A 491 3.22 28.34 -11.20
C SER A 491 1.97 28.38 -12.07
N MET A 492 1.60 27.24 -12.66
CA MET A 492 0.38 27.14 -13.49
C MET A 492 -0.84 27.56 -12.67
N VAL A 493 -0.95 27.08 -11.43
CA VAL A 493 -1.93 27.52 -10.44
C VAL A 493 -1.25 27.84 -9.11
N SER A 494 -1.63 28.96 -8.49
CA SER A 494 -1.03 29.42 -7.23
C SER A 494 -2.09 29.77 -6.19
N LEU A 495 -1.98 29.23 -4.97
CA LEU A 495 -2.69 29.70 -3.77
C LEU A 495 -1.68 30.18 -2.75
N LEU A 496 -1.57 31.50 -2.57
CA LEU A 496 -0.49 32.10 -1.79
C LEU A 496 -0.99 33.11 -0.75
N ASN A 497 -0.18 33.30 0.30
CA ASN A 497 -0.32 34.40 1.26
C ASN A 497 -1.70 34.43 1.95
N GLY A 498 -2.09 33.33 2.59
CA GLY A 498 -3.34 33.23 3.34
C GLY A 498 -4.59 33.03 2.49
N ALA A 499 -4.45 32.77 1.19
CA ALA A 499 -5.54 32.38 0.32
C ALA A 499 -6.17 31.04 0.76
N SER A 500 -7.48 30.88 0.55
CA SER A 500 -8.20 29.63 0.83
C SER A 500 -9.07 29.17 -0.34
N LEU A 501 -9.01 27.88 -0.67
CA LEU A 501 -9.95 27.20 -1.56
C LEU A 501 -10.76 26.16 -0.80
N VAL A 502 -12.08 26.16 -0.97
CA VAL A 502 -12.97 25.14 -0.41
C VAL A 502 -13.82 24.53 -1.51
N THR A 503 -13.87 23.19 -1.60
CA THR A 503 -14.85 22.49 -2.44
C THR A 503 -15.91 21.81 -1.60
N THR A 504 -17.16 21.87 -2.02
CA THR A 504 -18.31 21.32 -1.27
C THR A 504 -18.82 19.99 -1.80
N ASN A 505 -18.57 19.69 -3.09
CA ASN A 505 -19.09 18.50 -3.73
C ASN A 505 -18.01 17.40 -3.81
N PRO A 506 -18.27 16.18 -3.28
CA PRO A 506 -17.33 15.08 -3.31
C PRO A 506 -17.19 14.38 -4.67
N GLU A 507 -18.12 14.62 -5.61
CA GLU A 507 -18.12 13.96 -6.92
C GLU A 507 -17.08 14.54 -7.89
N TYR A 508 -16.71 15.82 -7.72
CA TYR A 508 -15.87 16.53 -8.67
C TYR A 508 -14.46 16.79 -8.12
N PRO A 509 -13.41 16.57 -8.93
CA PRO A 509 -12.07 17.01 -8.58
C PRO A 509 -11.92 18.52 -8.79
N VAL A 510 -10.93 19.14 -8.16
CA VAL A 510 -10.57 20.55 -8.43
C VAL A 510 -10.11 20.73 -9.88
N PHE A 511 -9.36 19.78 -10.41
CA PHE A 511 -8.88 19.76 -11.80
C PHE A 511 -9.37 18.49 -12.50
N ASP A 512 -10.10 18.65 -13.60
CA ASP A 512 -10.64 17.53 -14.38
C ASP A 512 -10.16 17.58 -15.83
N PHE A 513 -9.15 16.79 -16.16
CA PHE A 513 -8.47 16.87 -17.45
C PHE A 513 -8.62 15.58 -18.26
N VAL A 514 -9.09 15.73 -19.50
CA VAL A 514 -9.45 14.60 -20.36
C VAL A 514 -8.87 14.77 -21.76
N GLY A 515 -8.33 13.68 -22.32
CA GLY A 515 -8.13 13.51 -23.76
C GLY A 515 -9.15 12.50 -24.30
N SER A 516 -9.80 12.79 -25.42
CA SER A 516 -10.90 12.00 -25.98
C SER A 516 -10.45 10.70 -26.66
N GLY A 517 -9.16 10.59 -27.01
CA GLY A 517 -8.62 9.41 -27.68
C GLY A 517 -7.10 9.20 -27.51
N PRO A 518 -6.55 8.08 -28.00
CA PRO A 518 -5.12 7.77 -27.90
C PRO A 518 -4.21 8.78 -28.62
N GLU A 519 -4.69 9.35 -29.73
CA GLU A 519 -4.01 10.40 -30.50
C GLU A 519 -4.48 11.81 -30.15
N GLN A 520 -5.54 11.92 -29.32
CA GLN A 520 -6.17 13.17 -28.87
C GLN A 520 -5.96 13.27 -27.36
N ARG A 521 -4.69 13.43 -26.96
CA ARG A 521 -4.28 13.59 -25.58
C ARG A 521 -4.28 15.09 -25.24
N SER A 522 -4.77 15.45 -24.07
CA SER A 522 -4.56 16.80 -23.54
C SER A 522 -3.10 16.95 -23.08
N ARG A 523 -2.54 18.16 -23.21
CA ARG A 523 -1.17 18.46 -22.78
C ARG A 523 -1.15 19.64 -21.83
N VAL A 524 -0.49 19.48 -20.69
CA VAL A 524 -0.37 20.52 -19.67
C VAL A 524 1.11 20.74 -19.35
N THR A 525 1.64 21.90 -19.71
CA THR A 525 3.05 22.24 -19.55
C THR A 525 3.22 23.46 -18.66
N SER A 526 3.94 23.32 -17.55
CA SER A 526 4.38 24.43 -16.70
C SER A 526 5.90 24.48 -16.64
N ALA A 527 6.50 25.64 -16.85
CA ALA A 527 7.93 25.84 -16.65
C ALA A 527 8.31 25.96 -15.16
N GLN A 528 7.32 26.13 -14.27
CA GLN A 528 7.45 26.06 -12.81
C GLN A 528 6.59 24.90 -12.27
N ASN A 529 6.00 25.04 -11.07
CA ASN A 529 5.12 24.02 -10.51
C ASN A 529 3.75 24.03 -11.21
N PHE A 530 3.10 22.87 -11.29
CA PHE A 530 1.69 22.83 -11.71
C PHE A 530 0.80 23.48 -10.64
N LEU A 531 0.99 23.13 -9.37
CA LEU A 531 0.29 23.75 -8.25
C LEU A 531 1.25 24.19 -7.16
N ALA A 532 1.11 25.42 -6.69
CA ALA A 532 1.85 25.94 -5.53
C ALA A 532 0.91 26.41 -4.41
N LEU A 533 1.13 25.90 -3.20
CA LEU A 533 0.46 26.27 -1.95
C LEU A 533 1.50 26.79 -0.97
N GLY A 534 1.34 28.02 -0.47
CA GLY A 534 2.33 28.57 0.46
C GLY A 534 2.18 30.05 0.76
N GLY A 535 3.28 30.70 1.12
CA GLY A 535 3.26 32.14 1.40
C GLY A 535 4.63 32.72 1.65
N ASN A 536 4.75 34.03 1.44
CA ASN A 536 5.90 34.80 1.89
C ASN A 536 5.65 35.25 3.34
N ALA A 537 6.22 34.53 4.31
CA ALA A 537 6.13 34.87 5.74
C ALA A 537 6.56 36.33 6.08
N GLY A 538 7.35 36.97 5.20
CA GLY A 538 7.81 38.35 5.36
C GLY A 538 6.83 39.46 4.95
N ARG A 539 5.61 39.17 4.46
CA ARG A 539 4.67 40.19 3.94
C ARG A 539 3.47 40.54 4.83
N GLY A 540 3.46 40.13 6.10
CA GLY A 540 2.44 40.57 7.07
C GLY A 540 1.06 39.90 6.93
N PHE A 541 0.98 38.74 6.26
CA PHE A 541 -0.22 37.91 6.25
C PHE A 541 -0.16 36.90 7.40
N PRO A 542 -1.11 36.93 8.37
CA PRO A 542 -1.00 36.15 9.61
C PRO A 542 -1.41 34.68 9.47
N SER A 543 -1.90 34.22 8.32
CA SER A 543 -2.43 32.87 8.13
C SER A 543 -1.83 32.20 6.88
N PRO A 544 -1.45 30.91 6.95
CA PRO A 544 -0.98 30.16 5.78
C PRO A 544 -2.08 29.94 4.74
N ALA A 545 -1.68 29.61 3.50
CA ALA A 545 -2.63 29.20 2.48
C ALA A 545 -3.28 27.85 2.82
N SER A 546 -4.53 27.66 2.40
CA SER A 546 -5.28 26.44 2.69
C SER A 546 -6.16 25.94 1.54
N MET A 547 -6.31 24.61 1.46
CA MET A 547 -7.27 23.93 0.61
C MET A 547 -8.05 22.91 1.45
N THR A 548 -9.38 22.94 1.37
CA THR A 548 -10.25 21.93 1.97
C THR A 548 -11.13 21.33 0.89
N LEU A 549 -10.94 20.04 0.62
CA LEU A 549 -11.52 19.37 -0.54
C LEU A 549 -12.54 18.32 -0.11
N ALA A 550 -13.77 18.46 -0.59
CA ALA A 550 -14.77 17.39 -0.50
C ALA A 550 -14.47 16.25 -1.49
N GLY A 551 -13.96 16.58 -2.67
CA GLY A 551 -13.54 15.66 -3.73
C GLY A 551 -12.03 15.48 -3.84
N GLY A 552 -11.57 14.95 -4.99
CA GLY A 552 -10.16 14.84 -5.34
C GLY A 552 -9.53 16.19 -5.72
N LEU A 553 -8.20 16.25 -5.80
CA LEU A 553 -7.50 17.43 -6.32
C LEU A 553 -7.43 17.38 -7.85
N LEU A 554 -7.00 16.25 -8.41
CA LEU A 554 -6.75 16.12 -9.84
C LEU A 554 -7.23 14.75 -10.35
N THR A 555 -8.02 14.75 -11.41
CA THR A 555 -8.28 13.58 -12.24
C THR A 555 -7.77 13.84 -13.65
N ALA A 556 -7.03 12.89 -14.20
CA ALA A 556 -6.45 12.96 -15.52
C ALA A 556 -6.67 11.66 -16.30
N THR A 557 -7.27 11.75 -17.47
CA THR A 557 -7.42 10.61 -18.40
C THR A 557 -6.81 10.96 -19.75
N ARG A 558 -5.77 10.24 -20.17
CA ARG A 558 -5.00 10.50 -21.41
C ARG A 558 -4.44 11.91 -21.47
N VAL A 559 -3.74 12.32 -20.42
CA VAL A 559 -3.10 13.64 -20.32
C VAL A 559 -1.60 13.50 -20.17
N ASP A 560 -0.85 14.36 -20.85
CA ASP A 560 0.59 14.47 -20.68
C ASP A 560 0.94 15.76 -19.92
N PHE A 561 1.51 15.59 -18.73
CA PHE A 561 1.97 16.67 -17.88
C PHE A 561 3.48 16.80 -17.95
N THR A 562 3.94 18.04 -18.08
CA THR A 562 5.34 18.42 -17.90
C THR A 562 5.42 19.58 -16.91
N ALA A 563 6.16 19.44 -15.82
CA ALA A 563 6.38 20.49 -14.82
C ALA A 563 7.87 20.74 -14.55
N GLY A 564 8.31 21.98 -14.72
CA GLY A 564 9.72 22.36 -14.66
C GLY A 564 10.51 21.98 -15.91
N ASP A 565 11.84 22.17 -15.84
CA ASP A 565 12.81 21.74 -16.85
C ASP A 565 13.90 20.91 -16.16
N PRO A 566 13.96 19.58 -16.38
CA PRO A 566 14.90 18.68 -15.69
C PRO A 566 16.38 18.96 -16.00
N ASN A 567 16.68 19.87 -16.93
CA ASN A 567 18.06 20.31 -17.21
C ASN A 567 18.39 21.67 -16.61
N LYS A 568 17.43 22.38 -16.02
CA LYS A 568 17.62 23.75 -15.51
C LYS A 568 17.16 23.95 -14.07
N ASN A 569 16.12 23.26 -13.64
CA ASN A 569 15.49 23.46 -12.34
C ASN A 569 14.94 22.14 -11.76
N VAL A 570 14.39 22.22 -10.55
CA VAL A 570 13.79 21.10 -9.82
C VAL A 570 12.41 21.46 -9.28
N PHE A 571 11.63 22.20 -10.06
CA PHE A 571 10.27 22.53 -9.67
C PHE A 571 9.40 21.27 -9.60
N SER A 572 8.64 21.16 -8.52
CA SER A 572 7.80 20.00 -8.26
C SER A 572 6.51 20.09 -9.08
N PHE A 573 5.84 18.98 -9.30
CA PHE A 573 4.49 19.02 -9.88
C PHE A 573 3.53 19.72 -8.90
N ILE A 574 3.47 19.27 -7.65
CA ILE A 574 2.74 19.95 -6.56
C ILE A 574 3.73 20.38 -5.47
N PHE A 575 3.68 21.66 -5.11
CA PHE A 575 4.45 22.23 -4.01
C PHE A 575 3.52 22.72 -2.90
N GLY A 576 3.77 22.27 -1.67
CA GLY A 576 3.18 22.78 -0.44
C GLY A 576 4.27 23.23 0.53
N GLY A 577 4.17 24.44 1.06
CA GLY A 577 5.10 24.87 2.09
C GLY A 577 4.66 26.08 2.88
N ASP A 578 5.57 26.62 3.70
CA ASP A 578 5.36 27.84 4.47
C ASP A 578 4.13 27.75 5.40
N GLY A 579 3.91 26.56 5.99
CA GLY A 579 2.78 26.26 6.87
C GLY A 579 1.46 25.99 6.14
N ALA A 580 1.45 25.87 4.82
CA ALA A 580 0.24 25.62 4.05
C ALA A 580 -0.44 24.30 4.41
N LYS A 581 -1.77 24.27 4.32
CA LYS A 581 -2.58 23.09 4.65
C LYS A 581 -3.44 22.64 3.47
N LEU A 582 -3.34 21.37 3.09
CA LEU A 582 -4.23 20.71 2.14
C LEU A 582 -4.95 19.55 2.84
N ALA A 583 -6.26 19.65 2.99
CA ALA A 583 -7.09 18.62 3.58
C ALA A 583 -8.07 18.08 2.54
N SER A 584 -8.19 16.76 2.41
CA SER A 584 -9.26 16.10 1.64
C SER A 584 -10.06 15.19 2.55
N THR A 585 -11.38 15.38 2.56
CA THR A 585 -12.34 14.50 3.25
C THR A 585 -12.88 13.40 2.34
N SER A 586 -12.42 13.35 1.08
CA SER A 586 -12.84 12.34 0.11
C SER A 586 -12.21 10.98 0.45
N PRO A 587 -12.97 9.87 0.35
CA PRO A 587 -12.39 8.53 0.39
C PRO A 587 -11.64 8.17 -0.90
N ASN A 588 -11.84 8.94 -1.98
CA ASN A 588 -11.18 8.75 -3.27
C ASN A 588 -9.74 9.27 -3.22
N ALA A 589 -8.93 8.84 -4.20
CA ALA A 589 -7.56 9.30 -4.29
C ALA A 589 -7.48 10.81 -4.59
N LEU A 590 -6.55 11.50 -3.94
CA LEU A 590 -6.31 12.93 -4.18
C LEU A 590 -5.87 13.19 -5.63
N LEU A 591 -5.03 12.32 -6.18
CA LEU A 591 -4.51 12.37 -7.54
C LEU A 591 -4.86 11.08 -8.27
N VAL A 592 -5.60 11.18 -9.38
CA VAL A 592 -6.01 10.05 -10.21
C VAL A 592 -5.47 10.23 -11.62
N PHE A 593 -4.74 9.23 -12.11
CA PHE A 593 -4.19 9.19 -13.46
C PHE A 593 -4.56 7.89 -14.17
N GLN A 594 -5.18 8.02 -15.35
CA GLN A 594 -5.51 6.91 -16.22
C GLN A 594 -4.92 7.15 -17.61
N ASP A 595 -4.17 6.18 -18.14
CA ASP A 595 -3.52 6.28 -19.46
C ASP A 595 -2.68 7.57 -19.64
N SER A 596 -2.15 8.12 -18.54
CA SER A 596 -1.57 9.47 -18.47
C SER A 596 -0.09 9.43 -18.15
N SER A 597 0.61 10.54 -18.43
CA SER A 597 2.03 10.67 -18.09
C SER A 597 2.30 11.94 -17.29
N VAL A 598 3.20 11.86 -16.31
CA VAL A 598 3.71 13.00 -15.58
C VAL A 598 5.24 12.97 -15.62
N GLU A 599 5.82 13.98 -16.25
CA GLU A 599 7.25 14.25 -16.24
C GLU A 599 7.49 15.53 -15.44
N THR A 600 8.22 15.43 -14.33
CA THR A 600 8.55 16.59 -13.51
C THR A 600 10.04 16.69 -13.26
N ALA A 601 10.54 17.93 -13.30
CA ALA A 601 11.93 18.25 -13.03
C ALA A 601 12.31 18.11 -11.55
N GLY A 602 11.33 18.17 -10.65
CA GLY A 602 11.46 17.99 -9.22
C GLY A 602 10.72 16.75 -8.72
N ASN A 603 10.10 16.87 -7.56
CA ASN A 603 9.28 15.80 -7.00
C ASN A 603 7.84 15.85 -7.56
N LEU A 604 7.11 14.74 -7.51
CA LEU A 604 5.68 14.75 -7.82
C LEU A 604 4.91 15.55 -6.76
N VAL A 605 5.25 15.36 -5.48
CA VAL A 605 4.72 16.16 -4.38
C VAL A 605 5.86 16.55 -3.44
N THR A 606 5.92 17.84 -3.11
CA THR A 606 6.84 18.37 -2.10
C THR A 606 6.04 19.03 -0.99
N LEU A 607 6.30 18.65 0.26
CA LEU A 607 5.78 19.29 1.46
C LEU A 607 6.95 19.66 2.38
N ARG A 608 7.23 20.96 2.54
CA ARG A 608 8.40 21.42 3.31
C ARG A 608 8.27 22.85 3.85
N ARG A 609 9.36 23.42 4.39
CA ARG A 609 9.42 24.79 4.95
C ARG A 609 8.31 25.06 5.96
N SER A 610 8.18 24.20 6.98
CA SER A 610 7.22 24.45 8.05
C SER A 610 7.60 25.70 8.85
N LEU A 611 6.60 26.46 9.28
CA LEU A 611 6.81 27.58 10.19
C LEU A 611 6.87 27.05 11.64
N PRO A 612 7.48 27.77 12.58
CA PRO A 612 7.43 27.42 14.00
C PRO A 612 5.98 27.20 14.45
N ASP A 613 5.70 26.03 15.04
CA ASP A 613 4.37 25.59 15.52
C ASP A 613 3.26 25.49 14.47
N VAL A 614 3.55 25.70 13.17
CA VAL A 614 2.59 25.62 12.07
C VAL A 614 3.19 24.76 10.94
N PRO A 615 2.98 23.42 11.00
CA PRO A 615 3.54 22.52 10.00
C PRO A 615 2.90 22.72 8.64
N SER A 616 3.70 22.63 7.58
CA SER A 616 3.17 22.39 6.24
C SER A 616 2.52 21.01 6.23
N GLN A 617 1.23 20.93 5.88
CA GLN A 617 0.41 19.75 6.17
C GLN A 617 -0.43 19.25 4.99
N ILE A 618 -0.48 17.93 4.82
CA ILE A 618 -1.46 17.22 3.99
C ILE A 618 -2.23 16.24 4.87
N ASP A 619 -3.56 16.32 4.89
CA ASP A 619 -4.46 15.42 5.62
C ASP A 619 -5.43 14.73 4.64
N LEU A 620 -5.46 13.39 4.64
CA LEU A 620 -6.21 12.60 3.66
C LEU A 620 -7.17 11.61 4.32
N ALA A 621 -8.42 11.58 3.83
CA ALA A 621 -9.38 10.50 4.11
C ALA A 621 -9.31 9.35 3.08
N GLY A 622 -8.59 9.54 1.97
CA GLY A 622 -8.38 8.57 0.89
C GLY A 622 -6.91 8.43 0.49
N PRO A 623 -6.58 7.65 -0.56
CA PRO A 623 -5.22 7.55 -1.09
C PRO A 623 -4.66 8.90 -1.56
N LEU A 624 -3.33 9.02 -1.64
CA LEU A 624 -2.68 10.18 -2.24
C LEU A 624 -2.64 10.07 -3.77
N LEU A 625 -2.27 8.89 -4.29
CA LEU A 625 -2.08 8.65 -5.72
C LEU A 625 -2.73 7.33 -6.14
N ALA A 626 -3.51 7.37 -7.21
CA ALA A 626 -3.97 6.21 -7.96
C ALA A 626 -3.57 6.35 -9.44
N GLY A 627 -2.74 5.41 -9.92
CA GLY A 627 -2.28 5.34 -11.30
C GLY A 627 -2.70 4.04 -11.96
N ALA A 628 -3.33 4.14 -13.14
CA ALA A 628 -3.70 3.01 -13.98
C ALA A 628 -3.15 3.21 -15.40
N SER A 629 -2.38 2.25 -15.92
CA SER A 629 -1.75 2.34 -17.25
C SER A 629 -0.97 3.66 -17.45
N SER A 630 -0.34 4.17 -16.39
CA SER A 630 0.22 5.53 -16.35
C SER A 630 1.71 5.53 -16.05
N ARG A 631 2.39 6.62 -16.43
CA ARG A 631 3.84 6.79 -16.25
C ARG A 631 4.16 8.03 -15.41
N PHE A 632 5.06 7.87 -14.46
CA PHE A 632 5.58 8.96 -13.62
C PHE A 632 7.10 8.99 -13.71
N GLN A 633 7.67 10.17 -13.93
CA GLN A 633 9.12 10.37 -13.99
C GLN A 633 9.53 11.61 -13.21
N THR A 634 10.50 11.45 -12.29
CA THR A 634 11.02 12.51 -11.39
C THR A 634 12.54 12.65 -11.49
N THR A 635 13.14 12.27 -12.62
CA THR A 635 14.59 12.32 -12.82
C THR A 635 15.05 13.68 -13.30
N SER A 636 16.17 14.20 -12.78
CA SER A 636 16.65 15.55 -13.10
C SER A 636 18.18 15.66 -13.05
N GLN A 637 18.75 16.71 -13.66
CA GLN A 637 20.13 17.13 -13.42
C GLN A 637 20.34 17.70 -12.01
N GLY A 638 19.27 17.78 -11.22
CA GLY A 638 19.29 18.24 -9.85
C GLY A 638 19.56 19.75 -9.76
N PHE A 639 20.05 20.16 -8.60
CA PHE A 639 20.36 21.53 -8.28
C PHE A 639 21.58 22.02 -9.08
N GLY A 640 21.35 22.90 -10.06
CA GLY A 640 22.44 23.68 -10.68
C GLY A 640 23.18 24.56 -9.64
N PRO A 641 24.24 25.28 -10.03
CA PRO A 641 25.08 26.07 -9.10
C PRO A 641 24.34 27.08 -8.21
N ALA A 642 23.09 27.43 -8.55
CA ALA A 642 22.22 28.30 -7.78
C ALA A 642 21.73 27.72 -6.45
N PHE A 643 21.78 26.39 -6.26
CA PHE A 643 21.28 25.70 -5.06
C PHE A 643 22.32 24.75 -4.41
N GLY A 644 23.59 24.80 -4.83
CA GLY A 644 24.69 24.07 -4.21
C GLY A 644 25.49 23.17 -5.15
N THR A 645 26.16 22.16 -4.59
CA THR A 645 26.89 21.13 -5.36
C THR A 645 25.92 20.15 -6.02
N PRO A 646 26.13 19.79 -7.30
CA PRO A 646 25.31 18.78 -7.98
C PRO A 646 25.21 17.49 -7.16
N GLY A 647 23.99 16.98 -6.95
CA GLY A 647 23.69 15.80 -6.14
C GLY A 647 22.46 15.04 -6.64
N ALA A 648 22.21 13.87 -6.06
CA ALA A 648 21.11 13.00 -6.46
C ALA A 648 19.74 13.67 -6.25
N CYS A 649 18.92 13.69 -7.30
CA CYS A 649 17.55 14.21 -7.32
C CYS A 649 16.79 13.56 -8.48
N CYS A 650 15.48 13.32 -8.42
CA CYS A 650 14.53 13.77 -7.41
C CYS A 650 13.61 12.63 -6.95
N SER A 651 13.03 12.83 -5.78
CA SER A 651 12.15 11.83 -5.16
C SER A 651 10.74 11.88 -5.74
N GLY A 652 9.95 10.81 -5.55
CA GLY A 652 8.53 10.86 -5.88
C GLY A 652 7.77 11.82 -4.96
N PHE A 653 7.85 11.57 -3.65
CA PHE A 653 7.16 12.32 -2.61
C PHE A 653 8.16 12.74 -1.53
N ALA A 654 8.33 14.05 -1.34
CA ALA A 654 9.25 14.60 -0.35
C ALA A 654 8.46 15.27 0.78
N ILE A 655 8.60 14.74 2.00
CA ILE A 655 8.02 15.28 3.23
C ILE A 655 9.18 15.70 4.13
N GLU A 656 9.43 17.00 4.21
CA GLU A 656 10.68 17.52 4.76
C GLU A 656 10.46 18.71 5.71
N GLU A 657 11.49 19.11 6.47
CA GLU A 657 11.53 20.41 7.17
C GLU A 657 10.29 20.67 8.04
N GLY A 658 10.00 19.75 8.96
CA GLY A 658 8.90 19.84 9.92
C GLY A 658 7.52 19.50 9.34
N ALA A 659 7.45 19.12 8.06
CA ALA A 659 6.18 18.82 7.40
C ALA A 659 5.47 17.60 7.98
N ARG A 660 4.15 17.58 7.79
CA ARG A 660 3.26 16.51 8.28
C ARG A 660 2.34 15.98 7.19
N LEU A 661 2.40 14.68 6.95
CA LEU A 661 1.45 13.96 6.09
C LEU A 661 0.65 12.96 6.94
N THR A 662 -0.67 13.09 6.93
CA THR A 662 -1.54 12.11 7.58
C THR A 662 -2.54 11.51 6.61
N SER A 663 -2.79 10.21 6.77
CA SER A 663 -3.82 9.49 6.03
C SER A 663 -4.59 8.58 6.97
N THR A 664 -5.92 8.71 6.97
CA THR A 664 -6.81 7.89 7.78
C THR A 664 -7.40 6.71 7.03
N THR A 665 -7.15 6.59 5.72
CA THR A 665 -7.65 5.47 4.90
C THR A 665 -6.95 4.16 5.25
N PRO A 666 -7.66 3.02 5.26
CA PRO A 666 -7.04 1.70 5.32
C PRO A 666 -6.40 1.30 3.97
N ALA A 667 -6.73 1.98 2.87
CA ALA A 667 -6.18 1.70 1.55
C ALA A 667 -4.71 2.16 1.45
N ALA A 668 -3.97 1.58 0.50
CA ALA A 668 -2.60 2.01 0.26
C ALA A 668 -2.54 3.48 -0.18
N LEU A 669 -1.58 4.24 0.37
CA LEU A 669 -1.39 5.66 0.05
C LEU A 669 -1.08 5.87 -1.44
N ILE A 670 -0.30 4.97 -2.03
CA ILE A 670 0.07 4.95 -3.45
C ILE A 670 -0.42 3.64 -4.06
N GLN A 671 -1.20 3.75 -5.13
CA GLN A 671 -1.79 2.61 -5.85
C GLN A 671 -1.39 2.63 -7.31
N LEU A 672 -0.80 1.55 -7.80
CA LEU A 672 -0.32 1.42 -9.18
C LEU A 672 -0.84 0.14 -9.83
N ILE A 673 -1.50 0.27 -10.98
CA ILE A 673 -1.99 -0.84 -11.80
C ILE A 673 -1.46 -0.66 -13.22
N ASP A 674 -0.76 -1.66 -13.75
CA ASP A 674 -0.16 -1.62 -15.10
C ASP A 674 0.67 -0.34 -15.38
N SER A 675 1.30 0.22 -14.35
CA SER A 675 1.90 1.55 -14.37
C SER A 675 3.41 1.50 -14.12
N THR A 676 4.11 2.59 -14.45
CA THR A 676 5.56 2.73 -14.22
C THR A 676 5.86 3.99 -13.44
N PHE A 677 6.56 3.87 -12.32
CA PHE A 677 7.11 5.00 -11.57
C PHE A 677 8.63 4.96 -11.63
N ASP A 678 9.26 5.98 -12.20
CA ASP A 678 10.71 6.07 -12.36
C ASP A 678 11.29 7.33 -11.68
N ALA A 679 11.86 7.10 -10.50
CA ALA A 679 12.67 8.06 -9.74
C ALA A 679 14.18 7.75 -9.91
N GLY A 680 14.57 7.17 -11.05
CA GLY A 680 15.94 6.79 -11.39
C GLY A 680 16.32 5.35 -11.02
N PRO A 681 17.53 4.87 -11.39
CA PRO A 681 18.55 5.59 -12.17
C PRO A 681 18.17 5.77 -13.66
N ASP A 682 18.40 6.98 -14.18
CA ASP A 682 18.35 7.31 -15.61
C ASP A 682 19.78 7.46 -16.17
N PRO A 683 20.06 7.11 -17.45
CA PRO A 683 21.43 7.20 -18.00
C PRO A 683 22.00 8.62 -18.10
N ARG A 684 21.15 9.65 -18.13
CA ARG A 684 21.51 11.07 -18.34
C ARG A 684 21.13 11.94 -17.15
N LEU A 685 20.05 11.59 -16.45
CA LEU A 685 19.49 12.34 -15.33
C LEU A 685 19.61 11.54 -14.03
N SER A 686 19.79 12.23 -12.91
CA SER A 686 19.81 11.58 -11.61
C SER A 686 18.40 11.21 -11.14
N GLY A 687 18.32 10.58 -9.98
CA GLY A 687 17.08 10.18 -9.33
C GLY A 687 17.12 10.35 -7.80
N GLY A 688 16.06 9.92 -7.12
CA GLY A 688 15.93 10.02 -5.67
C GLY A 688 15.28 8.78 -5.05
N ASP A 689 14.51 8.99 -3.98
CA ASP A 689 13.68 7.95 -3.37
C ASP A 689 12.28 7.91 -4.02
N LEU A 690 11.49 6.86 -3.83
CA LEU A 690 10.04 6.99 -4.07
C LEU A 690 9.44 7.93 -3.01
N VAL A 691 9.73 7.70 -1.73
CA VAL A 691 9.29 8.55 -0.62
C VAL A 691 10.46 8.90 0.30
N THR A 692 10.66 10.20 0.51
CA THR A 692 11.65 10.74 1.46
C THR A 692 10.93 11.42 2.62
N VAL A 693 11.31 11.06 3.84
CA VAL A 693 10.89 11.74 5.07
C VAL A 693 12.15 12.22 5.79
N ALA A 694 12.42 13.52 5.73
CA ALA A 694 13.68 14.08 6.22
C ALA A 694 13.49 15.34 7.04
N ASP A 695 14.45 15.65 7.92
CA ASP A 695 14.44 16.92 8.64
C ASP A 695 14.95 18.09 7.80
N PHE A 696 15.68 17.79 6.72
CA PHE A 696 16.39 18.73 5.89
C PHE A 696 16.39 18.30 4.42
N SER A 697 16.19 19.25 3.51
CA SER A 697 16.06 19.02 2.07
C SER A 697 17.36 19.17 1.27
N GLY A 698 18.46 19.60 1.91
CA GLY A 698 19.67 20.03 1.22
C GLY A 698 19.80 21.55 1.05
N ASP A 699 18.73 22.33 1.27
CA ASP A 699 18.75 23.79 1.16
C ASP A 699 19.41 24.45 2.38
N PRO A 700 20.62 25.06 2.26
CA PRO A 700 21.33 25.65 3.39
C PRO A 700 20.59 26.83 4.05
N ALA A 701 19.57 27.41 3.39
CA ALA A 701 18.73 28.46 3.97
C ALA A 701 17.55 27.92 4.79
N ALA A 702 17.27 26.60 4.72
CA ALA A 702 16.16 25.99 5.44
C ALA A 702 16.56 25.51 6.84
N ALA A 703 15.67 25.70 7.81
CA ALA A 703 15.86 25.20 9.17
C ALA A 703 15.55 23.70 9.23
N ALA A 704 16.50 22.91 9.74
CA ALA A 704 16.30 21.48 9.97
C ALA A 704 15.24 21.27 11.06
N ALA A 705 14.19 20.51 10.74
CA ALA A 705 13.10 20.17 11.66
C ALA A 705 12.52 18.80 11.30
N ALA A 706 12.35 17.92 12.28
CA ALA A 706 11.89 16.55 12.05
C ALA A 706 10.50 16.51 11.38
N ALA A 707 10.40 15.78 10.27
CA ALA A 707 9.14 15.55 9.56
C ALA A 707 8.36 14.35 10.15
N GLN A 708 7.06 14.29 9.86
CA GLN A 708 6.18 13.21 10.32
C GLN A 708 5.26 12.70 9.21
N VAL A 709 5.23 11.37 9.05
CA VAL A 709 4.22 10.66 8.26
C VAL A 709 3.47 9.68 9.15
N ALA A 710 2.13 9.72 9.11
CA ALA A 710 1.26 8.80 9.85
C ALA A 710 0.14 8.26 8.96
N LEU A 711 0.11 6.94 8.77
CA LEU A 711 -0.84 6.24 7.89
C LEU A 711 -1.69 5.24 8.69
N SER A 712 -2.97 5.09 8.31
CA SER A 712 -3.83 4.00 8.78
C SER A 712 -3.74 2.73 7.93
N GLY A 713 -3.15 2.82 6.73
CA GLY A 713 -3.02 1.73 5.76
C GLY A 713 -1.58 1.54 5.24
N PRO A 714 -1.41 0.72 4.19
CA PRO A 714 -0.13 0.53 3.50
C PRO A 714 0.43 1.81 2.88
N LEU A 715 1.73 1.80 2.58
CA LEU A 715 2.37 2.85 1.78
C LEU A 715 2.11 2.64 0.28
N LEU A 716 2.38 1.43 -0.21
CA LEU A 716 2.40 1.12 -1.63
C LEU A 716 1.69 -0.20 -1.91
N SER A 717 0.74 -0.17 -2.84
CA SER A 717 0.17 -1.37 -3.45
C SER A 717 0.32 -1.30 -4.96
N MET A 718 0.89 -2.34 -5.56
CA MET A 718 1.17 -2.38 -6.98
C MET A 718 0.82 -3.74 -7.60
N THR A 719 0.09 -3.67 -8.73
CA THR A 719 -0.25 -4.82 -9.57
C THR A 719 0.28 -4.60 -10.97
N ASN A 720 1.08 -5.54 -11.50
CA ASN A 720 1.68 -5.48 -12.82
C ASN A 720 2.37 -4.13 -13.14
N SER A 721 2.87 -3.45 -12.11
CA SER A 721 3.54 -2.16 -12.24
C SER A 721 5.03 -2.23 -11.90
N THR A 722 5.84 -1.30 -12.39
CA THR A 722 7.27 -1.24 -12.02
C THR A 722 7.58 0.04 -11.26
N VAL A 723 8.34 -0.06 -10.16
CA VAL A 723 8.87 1.10 -9.45
C VAL A 723 10.39 1.06 -9.47
N ARG A 724 11.02 2.14 -9.94
CA ARG A 724 12.46 2.34 -9.95
C ARG A 724 12.82 3.56 -9.11
N ALA A 725 13.82 3.45 -8.25
CA ALA A 725 14.36 4.59 -7.50
C ALA A 725 15.89 4.53 -7.46
N LEU A 726 16.57 5.67 -7.60
CA LEU A 726 18.03 5.71 -7.51
C LEU A 726 18.51 5.38 -6.09
N SER A 727 17.76 5.78 -5.07
CA SER A 727 18.14 5.63 -3.66
C SER A 727 17.26 4.58 -2.96
N SER A 728 16.06 4.92 -2.51
CA SER A 728 15.22 3.97 -1.77
C SER A 728 13.74 4.00 -2.14
N ILE A 729 12.97 2.97 -1.77
CA ILE A 729 11.50 3.08 -1.81
C ILE A 729 11.03 4.01 -0.69
N LEU A 730 11.51 3.79 0.54
CA LEU A 730 11.25 4.67 1.68
C LEU A 730 12.57 5.02 2.38
N SER A 731 12.85 6.31 2.51
CA SER A 731 13.98 6.84 3.28
C SER A 731 13.46 7.70 4.44
N VAL A 732 13.91 7.40 5.67
CA VAL A 732 13.56 8.16 6.87
C VAL A 732 14.83 8.64 7.57
N THR A 733 15.09 9.94 7.46
CA THR A 733 16.27 10.59 8.03
C THR A 733 15.84 11.57 9.12
N ARG A 734 16.29 11.36 10.36
CA ARG A 734 16.07 12.28 11.49
C ARG A 734 14.59 12.67 11.71
N SER A 735 13.68 11.76 11.33
CA SER A 735 12.24 12.00 11.21
C SER A 735 11.44 10.76 11.59
N THR A 736 10.11 10.86 11.56
CA THR A 736 9.23 9.76 12.00
C THR A 736 8.27 9.30 10.90
N PHE A 737 8.13 7.99 10.78
CA PHE A 737 7.14 7.34 9.92
C PHE A 737 6.35 6.29 10.71
N GLY A 738 5.03 6.32 10.60
CA GLY A 738 4.13 5.38 11.26
C GLY A 738 3.08 4.82 10.30
N SER A 739 2.83 3.51 10.37
CA SER A 739 1.61 2.89 9.81
C SER A 739 0.93 2.02 10.86
N SER A 740 -0.34 2.28 11.14
CA SER A 740 -1.16 1.48 12.06
C SER A 740 -1.94 0.35 11.38
N GLY A 741 -1.86 0.25 10.05
CA GLY A 741 -2.48 -0.82 9.28
C GLY A 741 -1.78 -2.17 9.47
N HIS A 742 -2.55 -3.25 9.50
CA HIS A 742 -2.02 -4.61 9.65
C HIS A 742 -1.61 -5.28 8.33
N ASP A 743 -2.02 -4.69 7.21
CA ASP A 743 -1.60 -5.13 5.89
C ASP A 743 -0.11 -4.81 5.64
N PRO A 744 0.58 -5.54 4.75
CA PRO A 744 1.97 -5.25 4.40
C PRO A 744 2.14 -3.81 3.92
N LEU A 745 3.17 -3.11 4.42
CA LEU A 745 3.45 -1.72 4.07
C LEU A 745 3.68 -1.55 2.56
N ILE A 746 4.35 -2.53 1.94
CA ILE A 746 4.59 -2.62 0.50
C ILE A 746 4.03 -3.96 -0.01
N GLN A 747 3.13 -3.87 -0.99
CA GLN A 747 2.47 -5.02 -1.61
C GLN A 747 2.77 -5.06 -3.09
N ILE A 748 3.30 -6.18 -3.58
CA ILE A 748 3.70 -6.36 -4.97
C ILE A 748 3.04 -7.62 -5.53
N GLN A 749 2.28 -7.44 -6.62
CA GLN A 749 1.71 -8.54 -7.40
C GLN A 749 2.11 -8.39 -8.86
N GLY A 750 2.87 -9.35 -9.40
CA GLY A 750 3.41 -9.22 -10.74
C GLY A 750 4.64 -8.32 -10.76
N GLN A 751 4.66 -7.29 -11.59
CA GLN A 751 5.89 -6.52 -11.87
C GLN A 751 6.54 -5.89 -10.61
N GLY A 752 7.84 -5.58 -10.71
CA GLY A 752 8.74 -5.51 -9.57
C GLY A 752 9.26 -4.13 -9.14
N ILE A 753 10.23 -4.15 -8.22
CA ILE A 753 10.97 -2.95 -7.77
C ILE A 753 12.46 -3.06 -8.08
N ALA A 754 13.08 -1.93 -8.44
CA ALA A 754 14.52 -1.83 -8.63
C ALA A 754 15.04 -0.57 -7.92
N VAL A 755 15.94 -0.74 -6.95
CA VAL A 755 16.52 0.36 -6.17
C VAL A 755 18.04 0.38 -6.20
N GLY A 756 18.62 1.57 -6.28
CA GLY A 756 20.07 1.73 -6.39
C GLY A 756 20.56 1.78 -7.84
N GLY A 757 21.85 2.09 -8.00
CA GLY A 757 22.49 2.13 -9.32
C GLY A 757 23.67 3.08 -9.35
N VAL A 758 24.00 3.56 -10.54
CA VAL A 758 25.00 4.61 -10.72
C VAL A 758 24.29 5.93 -10.90
N ASP A 759 24.66 6.94 -10.11
CA ASP A 759 24.22 8.31 -10.35
C ASP A 759 25.01 8.88 -11.54
N PRO A 760 24.36 9.27 -12.66
CA PRO A 760 25.06 9.79 -13.82
C PRO A 760 25.69 11.17 -13.57
N ILE A 761 25.33 11.88 -12.50
CA ILE A 761 25.89 13.19 -12.16
C ILE A 761 27.18 13.02 -11.36
N SER A 762 27.11 12.40 -10.18
CA SER A 762 28.29 12.18 -9.34
C SER A 762 29.23 11.09 -9.86
N LYS A 763 28.76 10.24 -10.78
CA LYS A 763 29.46 9.03 -11.26
C LYS A 763 29.78 8.02 -10.15
N THR A 764 29.04 8.07 -9.05
CA THR A 764 29.20 7.16 -7.91
C THR A 764 28.09 6.12 -7.85
N ASN A 765 28.37 4.99 -7.20
CA ASN A 765 27.36 3.99 -6.91
C ASN A 765 26.49 4.45 -5.74
N VAL A 766 25.19 4.52 -5.95
CA VAL A 766 24.19 4.74 -4.91
C VAL A 766 23.73 3.39 -4.38
N LEU A 767 23.82 3.22 -3.05
CA LEU A 767 23.46 1.99 -2.35
C LEU A 767 21.95 1.96 -2.08
N GLY A 768 21.26 1.23 -2.95
CA GLY A 768 19.82 1.13 -2.96
C GLY A 768 19.26 0.41 -1.74
N SER A 769 18.09 0.84 -1.25
CA SER A 769 17.38 0.11 -0.22
C SER A 769 15.86 0.13 -0.40
N VAL A 770 15.15 -0.91 0.07
CA VAL A 770 13.68 -0.81 0.12
C VAL A 770 13.28 0.14 1.25
N LEU A 771 13.92 0.04 2.41
CA LEU A 771 13.76 0.92 3.55
C LEU A 771 15.11 1.31 4.16
N ASP A 772 15.44 2.60 4.23
CA ASP A 772 16.57 3.15 5.02
C ASP A 772 16.06 4.00 6.17
N VAL A 773 16.59 3.79 7.37
CA VAL A 773 16.30 4.57 8.56
C VAL A 773 17.61 5.01 9.22
N VAL A 774 17.79 6.32 9.38
CA VAL A 774 19.03 6.89 9.92
C VAL A 774 18.76 8.06 10.88
N SER A 775 19.31 7.97 12.09
CA SER A 775 19.28 9.10 13.04
C SER A 775 20.49 10.02 12.86
N SER A 776 21.70 9.48 12.72
CA SER A 776 22.90 10.30 12.55
C SER A 776 23.58 10.05 11.21
N THR A 777 23.98 11.12 10.53
CA THR A 777 24.68 11.04 9.25
C THR A 777 25.98 10.25 9.40
N ASN A 778 26.72 10.54 10.48
CA ASN A 778 27.95 9.84 10.85
C ASN A 778 27.70 8.97 12.09
N PRO A 779 28.31 7.77 12.17
CA PRO A 779 28.28 6.99 13.40
C PRO A 779 28.89 7.78 14.57
N GLY A 780 28.26 7.73 15.74
CA GLY A 780 28.77 8.35 16.96
C GLY A 780 28.43 9.83 17.15
N THR A 781 27.73 10.48 16.21
CA THR A 781 27.38 11.91 16.31
C THR A 781 25.98 12.11 16.88
N ALA A 782 25.83 13.17 17.70
CA ALA A 782 24.54 13.55 18.27
C ALA A 782 23.69 14.31 17.24
N GLU A 783 22.58 13.71 16.80
CA GLU A 783 21.62 14.28 15.83
C GLU A 783 20.17 13.90 16.22
N LEU A 784 19.16 14.38 15.49
CA LEU A 784 17.76 14.05 15.77
C LEU A 784 17.49 12.53 15.63
N ALA A 785 16.54 12.02 16.40
CA ALA A 785 16.16 10.61 16.31
C ALA A 785 15.36 10.32 15.02
N ALA A 786 15.57 9.15 14.44
CA ALA A 786 14.74 8.60 13.37
C ALA A 786 14.02 7.34 13.82
N LYS A 787 12.72 7.25 13.51
CA LYS A 787 11.89 6.11 13.89
C LYS A 787 10.91 5.71 12.80
N VAL A 788 10.84 4.41 12.52
CA VAL A 788 9.78 3.77 11.73
C VAL A 788 9.01 2.77 12.62
N SER A 789 7.69 2.88 12.65
CA SER A 789 6.80 1.97 13.40
C SER A 789 5.66 1.48 12.51
N ILE A 790 5.55 0.17 12.32
CA ILE A 790 4.49 -0.44 11.49
C ILE A 790 3.72 -1.52 12.27
N ALA A 791 2.41 -1.63 12.04
CA ALA A 791 1.59 -2.66 12.65
C ALA A 791 1.54 -3.97 11.84
N GLY A 792 1.72 -3.88 10.52
CA GLY A 792 1.80 -5.02 9.60
C GLY A 792 3.22 -5.43 9.20
N PRO A 793 3.35 -6.39 8.27
CA PRO A 793 4.60 -6.72 7.59
C PRO A 793 5.21 -5.53 6.84
N LEU A 794 6.51 -5.59 6.54
CA LEU A 794 7.17 -4.60 5.68
C LEU A 794 6.82 -4.86 4.20
N LEU A 795 6.95 -6.12 3.77
CA LEU A 795 6.90 -6.47 2.35
C LEU A 795 6.17 -7.81 2.13
N ASN A 796 5.24 -7.80 1.18
CA ASN A 796 4.65 -9.01 0.62
C ASN A 796 4.75 -8.95 -0.91
N ALA A 797 5.39 -9.95 -1.52
CA ALA A 797 5.62 -10.00 -2.96
C ALA A 797 5.23 -11.35 -3.56
N VAL A 798 4.45 -11.29 -4.65
CA VAL A 798 3.91 -12.47 -5.35
C VAL A 798 4.17 -12.35 -6.85
N ASN A 799 4.79 -13.38 -7.45
CA ASN A 799 5.16 -13.39 -8.87
C ASN A 799 5.98 -12.16 -9.30
N ALA A 800 6.90 -11.71 -8.44
CA ALA A 800 7.59 -10.44 -8.58
C ALA A 800 9.11 -10.56 -8.74
N SER A 801 9.73 -9.43 -9.08
CA SER A 801 11.18 -9.25 -9.11
C SER A 801 11.57 -8.10 -8.20
N ILE A 802 12.50 -8.31 -7.28
CA ILE A 802 13.02 -7.29 -6.38
C ILE A 802 14.53 -7.19 -6.61
N ALA A 803 15.00 -6.05 -7.09
CA ALA A 803 16.42 -5.78 -7.26
C ALA A 803 16.86 -4.61 -6.36
N SER A 804 17.95 -4.79 -5.62
CA SER A 804 18.56 -3.74 -4.81
C SER A 804 20.08 -3.80 -4.89
N THR A 805 20.76 -2.67 -5.06
CA THR A 805 22.23 -2.65 -5.04
C THR A 805 22.82 -2.82 -3.63
N ASP A 806 22.01 -2.82 -2.57
CA ASP A 806 22.48 -3.15 -1.22
C ASP A 806 21.50 -4.00 -0.39
N VAL A 807 20.36 -3.46 0.04
CA VAL A 807 19.59 -4.10 1.12
C VAL A 807 18.07 -3.97 0.97
N ILE A 808 17.29 -4.80 1.67
CA ILE A 808 15.85 -4.57 1.84
C ILE A 808 15.62 -3.60 3.01
N LEU A 809 16.02 -3.95 4.24
CA LEU A 809 15.89 -3.09 5.41
C LEU A 809 17.26 -2.65 5.96
N ARG A 810 17.50 -1.33 6.01
CA ARG A 810 18.65 -0.71 6.66
C ARG A 810 18.20 0.12 7.86
N VAL A 811 18.79 -0.12 9.02
CA VAL A 811 18.61 0.68 10.24
C VAL A 811 19.98 1.04 10.78
N ARG A 812 20.32 2.33 10.84
CA ARG A 812 21.70 2.73 11.15
C ARG A 812 21.84 3.93 12.06
N ASN A 813 23.01 4.00 12.71
CA ASN A 813 23.49 5.13 13.48
C ASN A 813 22.45 5.65 14.50
N GLY A 814 21.98 4.76 15.38
CA GLY A 814 20.99 5.09 16.41
C GLY A 814 19.53 5.20 15.95
N ALA A 815 19.22 4.79 14.72
CA ALA A 815 17.83 4.68 14.25
C ALA A 815 17.06 3.51 14.88
N ARG A 816 15.74 3.61 14.85
CA ARG A 816 14.85 2.56 15.36
C ARG A 816 13.79 2.14 14.35
N PHE A 817 13.68 0.83 14.12
CA PHE A 817 12.61 0.20 13.36
C PHE A 817 11.79 -0.72 14.27
N GLU A 818 10.46 -0.66 14.18
CA GLU A 818 9.56 -1.51 14.94
C GLU A 818 8.45 -2.06 14.05
N SER A 819 8.24 -3.37 14.10
CA SER A 819 7.04 -4.02 13.58
C SER A 819 6.34 -4.81 14.68
N SER A 820 5.05 -4.54 14.88
CA SER A 820 4.24 -5.26 15.89
C SER A 820 3.52 -6.49 15.34
N THR A 821 3.66 -6.78 14.05
CA THR A 821 3.06 -7.97 13.42
C THR A 821 3.68 -9.26 13.94
N ILE A 822 2.87 -10.32 13.98
CA ILE A 822 3.30 -11.69 14.27
C ILE A 822 3.58 -12.50 13.00
N ASP A 823 3.18 -11.96 11.85
CA ASP A 823 3.45 -12.52 10.53
C ASP A 823 4.91 -12.28 10.12
N PRO A 824 5.44 -12.98 9.10
CA PRO A 824 6.78 -12.68 8.60
C PRO A 824 6.89 -11.22 8.14
N LEU A 825 7.96 -10.53 8.55
CA LEU A 825 8.24 -9.15 8.14
C LEU A 825 8.34 -9.05 6.60
N ILE A 826 8.92 -10.06 5.97
CA ILE A 826 9.06 -10.20 4.52
C ILE A 826 8.49 -11.54 4.09
N ALA A 827 7.47 -11.51 3.23
CA ALA A 827 6.86 -12.69 2.63
C ALA A 827 7.07 -12.68 1.12
N LEU A 828 7.62 -13.78 0.59
CA LEU A 828 7.93 -13.96 -0.84
C LEU A 828 7.27 -15.23 -1.36
N ARG A 829 6.53 -15.12 -2.46
CA ARG A 829 5.93 -16.25 -3.16
C ARG A 829 6.18 -16.14 -4.66
N ASP A 830 6.73 -17.21 -5.26
CA ASP A 830 7.08 -17.23 -6.68
C ASP A 830 7.89 -15.97 -7.11
N THR A 831 8.75 -15.45 -6.23
CA THR A 831 9.41 -14.13 -6.38
C THR A 831 10.93 -14.28 -6.46
N SER A 832 11.57 -13.50 -7.34
CA SER A 832 13.04 -13.39 -7.44
C SER A 832 13.53 -12.16 -6.69
N VAL A 833 14.57 -12.32 -5.88
CA VAL A 833 15.21 -11.23 -5.13
C VAL A 833 16.71 -11.23 -5.42
N ASP A 834 17.23 -10.14 -5.98
CA ASP A 834 18.64 -9.93 -6.30
C ASP A 834 19.18 -8.75 -5.48
N LEU A 835 20.15 -9.01 -4.59
CA LEU A 835 20.67 -8.03 -3.63
C LEU A 835 22.19 -7.92 -3.71
N GLY A 836 22.66 -6.68 -3.79
CA GLY A 836 24.08 -6.33 -3.74
C GLY A 836 24.68 -6.07 -5.11
N THR A 837 25.88 -5.50 -5.10
CA THR A 837 26.65 -5.21 -6.31
C THR A 837 28.12 -5.55 -6.11
N GLY A 838 28.74 -6.17 -7.12
CA GLY A 838 30.19 -6.41 -7.11
C GLY A 838 31.03 -5.12 -7.13
N ALA A 839 30.40 -3.96 -7.33
CA ALA A 839 31.07 -2.66 -7.34
C ALA A 839 31.39 -2.12 -5.93
N VAL A 840 30.68 -2.59 -4.88
CA VAL A 840 30.85 -2.13 -3.50
C VAL A 840 30.87 -3.32 -2.55
N ALA A 841 31.92 -3.44 -1.74
CA ALA A 841 32.07 -4.53 -0.78
C ALA A 841 31.00 -4.48 0.32
N ASN A 842 30.65 -5.64 0.88
CA ASN A 842 29.68 -5.81 1.97
C ASN A 842 28.27 -5.29 1.64
N THR A 843 27.87 -5.38 0.38
CA THR A 843 26.50 -5.09 -0.07
C THR A 843 25.74 -6.38 -0.34
N GLY A 844 24.42 -6.34 -0.26
CA GLY A 844 23.57 -7.48 -0.60
C GLY A 844 23.06 -8.23 0.62
N HIS A 845 22.31 -7.56 1.48
CA HIS A 845 21.72 -8.14 2.69
C HIS A 845 20.19 -8.06 2.69
N ILE A 846 19.50 -8.95 3.42
CA ILE A 846 18.06 -8.75 3.67
C ILE A 846 17.87 -7.65 4.73
N VAL A 847 18.62 -7.73 5.84
CA VAL A 847 18.58 -6.73 6.92
C VAL A 847 19.97 -6.34 7.39
N ASN A 848 20.20 -5.03 7.52
CA ASN A 848 21.37 -4.41 8.12
C ASN A 848 20.97 -3.55 9.31
N VAL A 849 21.50 -3.84 10.50
CA VAL A 849 21.32 -3.01 11.70
C VAL A 849 22.67 -2.67 12.32
N PHE A 850 23.11 -1.41 12.23
CA PHE A 850 24.47 -1.07 12.65
C PHE A 850 24.71 0.36 13.12
N GLY A 851 25.76 0.54 13.92
CA GLY A 851 26.26 1.85 14.33
C GLY A 851 25.46 2.53 15.44
N THR A 852 26.13 3.47 16.10
CA THR A 852 25.57 4.32 17.15
C THR A 852 25.29 5.73 16.64
N GLY A 853 24.39 6.46 17.29
CA GLY A 853 24.02 7.82 16.93
C GLY A 853 22.81 8.30 17.72
N GLY A 854 21.91 9.03 17.08
CA GLY A 854 20.72 9.60 17.73
C GLY A 854 21.05 10.79 18.65
N PRO A 855 20.10 11.21 19.51
CA PRO A 855 20.22 12.46 20.27
C PRO A 855 21.41 12.53 21.24
N ASP A 856 21.91 11.40 21.69
CA ASP A 856 23.07 11.28 22.59
C ASP A 856 24.37 10.89 21.87
N GLY A 857 24.30 10.59 20.57
CA GLY A 857 25.42 10.10 19.75
C GLY A 857 25.89 8.68 20.09
N VAL A 858 25.30 8.02 21.08
CA VAL A 858 25.75 6.71 21.59
C VAL A 858 24.67 5.64 21.54
N THR A 859 23.43 5.99 21.22
CA THR A 859 22.32 5.05 21.04
C THR A 859 22.62 4.09 19.88
N SER A 860 22.58 2.78 20.13
CA SER A 860 22.70 1.75 19.08
C SER A 860 21.48 1.69 18.17
N ALA A 861 21.71 1.50 16.87
CA ALA A 861 20.63 1.18 15.93
C ALA A 861 19.88 -0.09 16.36
N THR A 862 18.54 -0.07 16.30
CA THR A 862 17.71 -1.16 16.81
C THR A 862 16.56 -1.51 15.87
N ALA A 863 16.37 -2.81 15.60
CA ALA A 863 15.17 -3.34 14.93
C ALA A 863 14.41 -4.28 15.87
N VAL A 864 13.11 -4.02 16.08
CA VAL A 864 12.23 -4.84 16.92
C VAL A 864 11.16 -5.51 16.06
N LEU A 865 11.11 -6.85 16.11
CA LEU A 865 10.23 -7.69 15.29
C LEU A 865 9.40 -8.61 16.19
N ASN A 866 8.07 -8.50 16.14
CA ASN A 866 7.16 -9.40 16.85
C ASN A 866 6.78 -10.67 16.06
N GLY A 867 7.44 -10.89 14.90
CA GLY A 867 7.25 -12.03 14.02
C GLY A 867 8.57 -12.52 13.40
N PRO A 868 8.51 -13.52 12.50
CA PRO A 868 9.67 -13.96 11.72
C PRO A 868 10.25 -12.85 10.86
N LEU A 869 11.52 -12.94 10.50
CA LEU A 869 12.11 -12.01 9.53
C LEU A 869 11.62 -12.32 8.10
N LEU A 870 11.75 -13.57 7.66
CA LEU A 870 11.59 -13.92 6.26
C LEU A 870 10.95 -15.29 6.08
N VAL A 871 9.94 -15.34 5.22
CA VAL A 871 9.38 -16.57 4.64
C VAL A 871 9.43 -16.47 3.12
N ALA A 872 10.02 -17.46 2.47
CA ALA A 872 10.02 -17.57 1.00
C ALA A 872 9.49 -18.94 0.55
N ASP A 873 8.49 -18.95 -0.31
CA ASP A 873 7.85 -20.16 -0.84
C ASP A 873 7.56 -20.08 -2.36
N GLY A 874 6.85 -21.08 -2.91
CA GLY A 874 6.42 -21.06 -4.31
C GLY A 874 7.57 -21.01 -5.31
N GLY A 875 8.72 -21.66 -5.04
CA GLY A 875 9.86 -21.60 -5.96
C GLY A 875 10.56 -20.23 -6.01
N SER A 876 10.31 -19.35 -5.04
CA SER A 876 11.05 -18.09 -4.88
C SER A 876 12.57 -18.30 -4.87
N GLN A 877 13.31 -17.33 -5.36
CA GLN A 877 14.77 -17.32 -5.43
C GLN A 877 15.31 -16.09 -4.72
N ILE A 878 16.37 -16.28 -3.92
CA ILE A 878 17.05 -15.17 -3.24
C ILE A 878 18.53 -15.28 -3.57
N ASN A 879 19.03 -14.28 -4.28
CA ASN A 879 20.42 -14.10 -4.63
C ASN A 879 20.95 -12.89 -3.85
N ALA A 880 21.51 -13.16 -2.67
CA ALA A 880 22.15 -12.16 -1.83
C ALA A 880 23.67 -12.27 -1.99
N LEU A 881 24.29 -11.19 -2.46
CA LEU A 881 25.74 -11.13 -2.62
C LEU A 881 26.45 -11.29 -1.26
N SER A 882 25.96 -10.57 -0.24
CA SER A 882 26.30 -10.82 1.16
C SER A 882 25.20 -11.67 1.80
N GLY A 883 24.80 -11.44 3.04
CA GLY A 883 24.00 -12.39 3.80
C GLY A 883 22.49 -12.17 3.80
N LEU A 884 21.82 -12.84 4.74
CA LEU A 884 20.48 -12.50 5.19
C LEU A 884 20.56 -11.36 6.21
N VAL A 885 21.44 -11.49 7.21
CA VAL A 885 21.49 -10.60 8.37
C VAL A 885 22.91 -10.07 8.60
N PHE A 886 23.02 -8.75 8.76
CA PHE A 886 24.19 -8.09 9.30
C PHE A 886 23.79 -7.23 10.50
N ALA A 887 24.39 -7.52 11.65
CA ALA A 887 24.24 -6.72 12.86
C ALA A 887 25.62 -6.41 13.45
N SER A 888 25.99 -5.14 13.51
CA SER A 888 27.29 -4.67 14.02
C SER A 888 27.11 -3.41 14.87
N ASP A 889 27.31 -3.50 16.18
CA ASP A 889 26.97 -2.43 17.15
C ASP A 889 25.50 -1.99 17.16
N GLY A 890 24.67 -2.67 16.37
CA GLY A 890 23.22 -2.58 16.34
C GLY A 890 22.59 -3.87 16.84
N GLN A 891 21.31 -3.81 17.19
CA GLN A 891 20.59 -4.92 17.81
C GLN A 891 19.29 -5.24 17.06
N ILE A 892 19.09 -6.52 16.78
CA ILE A 892 17.83 -7.08 16.30
C ILE A 892 17.20 -7.85 17.46
N VAL A 893 16.00 -7.45 17.86
CA VAL A 893 15.18 -8.15 18.84
C VAL A 893 13.98 -8.75 18.14
N ALA A 894 13.93 -10.07 18.05
CA ALA A 894 12.88 -10.78 17.35
C ALA A 894 12.23 -11.84 18.25
N SER A 895 10.91 -11.97 18.16
CA SER A 895 10.15 -13.03 18.83
C SER A 895 9.07 -13.53 17.89
N ALA A 896 8.90 -14.84 17.72
CA ALA A 896 7.81 -15.38 16.92
C ALA A 896 7.42 -16.81 17.31
N ALA A 897 6.28 -17.26 16.79
CA ALA A 897 5.82 -18.65 16.90
C ALA A 897 6.32 -19.57 15.77
N ASP A 898 7.00 -19.02 14.76
CA ASP A 898 7.65 -19.74 13.64
C ASP A 898 9.16 -19.45 13.62
N SER A 899 9.90 -20.11 12.72
CA SER A 899 11.36 -19.94 12.55
C SER A 899 11.70 -18.54 12.07
N PHE A 900 12.82 -17.97 12.52
CA PHE A 900 13.21 -16.60 12.19
C PHE A 900 13.38 -16.38 10.68
N VAL A 901 14.01 -17.35 10.00
CA VAL A 901 14.04 -17.45 8.53
C VAL A 901 13.59 -18.84 8.11
N ARG A 902 12.62 -18.91 7.19
CA ARG A 902 12.11 -20.17 6.62
C ARG A 902 12.06 -20.11 5.09
N LEU A 903 12.75 -21.06 4.45
CA LEU A 903 12.79 -21.20 2.99
C LEU A 903 12.14 -22.54 2.58
N VAL A 904 11.15 -22.47 1.68
CA VAL A 904 10.29 -23.58 1.28
C VAL A 904 10.44 -23.84 -0.22
N GLY A 905 11.15 -24.91 -0.57
CA GLY A 905 11.56 -25.17 -1.95
C GLY A 905 12.53 -24.08 -2.48
N GLY A 906 12.62 -23.94 -3.80
CA GLY A 906 13.47 -22.91 -4.42
C GLY A 906 14.97 -23.24 -4.41
N THR A 907 15.74 -22.42 -5.12
CA THR A 907 17.21 -22.41 -5.10
C THR A 907 17.68 -21.02 -4.74
N HIS A 908 18.48 -20.91 -3.70
CA HIS A 908 18.92 -19.64 -3.13
C HIS A 908 20.45 -19.57 -3.09
N SER A 909 20.97 -18.41 -3.43
CA SER A 909 22.39 -18.10 -3.39
C SER A 909 22.60 -17.01 -2.34
N LEU A 910 23.08 -17.37 -1.16
CA LEU A 910 23.22 -16.46 -0.02
C LEU A 910 24.68 -16.39 0.40
N ALA A 911 25.20 -15.19 0.63
CA ALA A 911 26.60 -14.94 0.98
C ALA A 911 27.55 -15.46 -0.09
N THR A 912 27.35 -15.03 -1.33
CA THR A 912 28.14 -15.49 -2.49
C THR A 912 29.45 -14.73 -2.68
N ALA A 913 29.55 -13.50 -2.18
CA ALA A 913 30.79 -12.74 -2.18
C ALA A 913 31.80 -13.31 -1.17
N ASP A 914 33.08 -13.19 -1.51
CA ASP A 914 34.17 -13.64 -0.65
C ASP A 914 34.11 -13.03 0.75
N ASN A 915 34.39 -13.85 1.76
CA ASN A 915 34.42 -13.46 3.17
C ASN A 915 33.08 -12.92 3.73
N THR A 916 31.95 -13.26 3.09
CA THR A 916 30.61 -12.96 3.61
C THR A 916 29.99 -14.17 4.30
N SER A 917 28.96 -13.91 5.12
CA SER A 917 28.21 -14.92 5.86
C SER A 917 26.72 -14.65 5.80
N MET A 918 25.89 -15.69 5.76
CA MET A 918 24.42 -15.56 5.77
C MET A 918 23.95 -14.78 7.02
N PHE A 919 24.61 -14.96 8.16
CA PHE A 919 24.41 -14.21 9.39
C PHE A 919 25.75 -13.71 9.89
N SER A 920 25.93 -12.39 9.93
CA SER A 920 27.10 -11.73 10.51
C SER A 920 26.69 -10.96 11.76
N LEU A 921 27.12 -11.43 12.93
CA LEU A 921 26.80 -10.86 14.23
C LEU A 921 28.08 -10.39 14.92
N VAL A 922 28.26 -9.09 15.04
CA VAL A 922 29.53 -8.49 15.49
C VAL A 922 29.27 -7.54 16.66
N GLY A 923 29.97 -7.74 17.76
CA GLY A 923 30.21 -6.68 18.75
C GLY A 923 31.37 -5.83 18.24
N GLY A 924 31.17 -4.54 18.00
CA GLY A 924 32.21 -3.68 17.44
C GLY A 924 33.36 -3.42 18.41
N ALA A 925 34.27 -2.52 18.02
CA ALA A 925 35.56 -2.34 18.68
C ALA A 925 35.49 -1.92 20.17
N GLY A 926 34.33 -1.45 20.65
CA GLY A 926 34.06 -1.11 22.05
C GLY A 926 33.06 -2.02 22.75
N ALA A 927 32.71 -3.17 22.17
CA ALA A 927 31.71 -4.06 22.74
C ALA A 927 32.14 -4.57 24.14
N PRO A 928 31.23 -4.56 25.12
CA PRO A 928 31.56 -5.00 26.47
C PRO A 928 31.88 -6.49 26.52
N THR A 929 32.91 -6.84 27.31
CA THR A 929 33.31 -8.22 27.58
C THR A 929 33.32 -8.51 29.08
N ALA A 930 33.06 -9.75 29.47
CA ALA A 930 33.14 -10.22 30.84
C ALA A 930 33.99 -11.49 30.95
N VAL A 931 34.77 -11.61 32.03
CA VAL A 931 35.58 -12.81 32.29
C VAL A 931 34.71 -13.91 32.90
N GLU A 932 34.73 -15.09 32.29
CA GLU A 932 34.04 -16.30 32.74
C GLU A 932 35.03 -17.46 32.81
N ILE A 933 34.96 -18.27 33.88
CA ILE A 933 35.81 -19.46 34.03
C ILE A 933 35.04 -20.68 33.55
N VAL A 934 35.45 -21.25 32.41
CA VAL A 934 34.84 -22.45 31.83
C VAL A 934 35.87 -23.57 31.75
N ASP A 935 35.52 -24.75 32.28
CA ASP A 935 36.42 -25.91 32.39
C ASP A 935 37.78 -25.56 33.00
N GLY A 936 37.80 -24.63 33.96
CA GLY A 936 39.00 -24.14 34.64
C GLY A 936 39.88 -23.19 33.82
N LEU A 937 39.41 -22.69 32.67
CA LEU A 937 40.10 -21.67 31.86
C LEU A 937 39.34 -20.33 31.95
N PRO A 938 39.99 -19.22 32.33
CA PRO A 938 39.37 -17.90 32.25
C PRO A 938 39.30 -17.42 30.79
N LEU A 939 38.08 -17.10 30.34
CA LEU A 939 37.80 -16.55 29.02
C LEU A 939 37.21 -15.14 29.17
N SER A 940 37.74 -14.16 28.46
CA SER A 940 37.04 -12.88 28.27
C SER A 940 36.04 -13.07 27.14
N LEU A 941 34.75 -12.84 27.39
CA LEU A 941 33.67 -13.14 26.45
C LEU A 941 32.76 -11.91 26.24
N GLY A 942 32.36 -11.66 25.00
CA GLY A 942 31.42 -10.61 24.63
C GLY A 942 30.07 -10.77 25.33
N THR A 943 29.51 -9.66 25.80
CA THR A 943 28.20 -9.63 26.50
C THR A 943 27.11 -8.95 25.70
N PHE A 944 27.45 -8.23 24.63
CA PHE A 944 26.49 -7.63 23.72
C PHE A 944 25.87 -8.69 22.80
N ALA A 945 24.54 -8.68 22.66
CA ALA A 945 23.81 -9.60 21.79
C ALA A 945 23.24 -8.84 20.57
N PRO A 946 23.91 -8.91 19.40
CA PRO A 946 23.44 -8.26 18.17
C PRO A 946 22.12 -8.85 17.65
N LEU A 947 21.84 -10.12 17.97
CA LEU A 947 20.58 -10.79 17.66
C LEU A 947 20.03 -11.48 18.90
N ILE A 948 18.86 -11.05 19.33
CA ILE A 948 18.06 -11.70 20.37
C ILE A 948 16.87 -12.35 19.68
N TRP A 949 16.87 -13.68 19.60
CA TRP A 949 15.78 -14.47 19.03
C TRP A 949 15.03 -15.24 20.12
N LYS A 950 13.72 -14.99 20.25
CA LYS A 950 12.82 -15.66 21.19
C LYS A 950 11.78 -16.49 20.44
N GLY A 951 12.23 -17.56 19.77
CA GLY A 951 11.38 -18.46 18.99
C GLY A 951 10.81 -19.67 19.73
N GLY A 952 11.04 -19.78 21.05
CA GLY A 952 10.72 -20.99 21.80
C GLY A 952 11.49 -22.19 21.25
N ASP A 953 10.76 -23.18 20.73
CA ASP A 953 11.30 -24.43 20.14
C ASP A 953 11.54 -24.32 18.61
N ARG A 954 11.35 -23.14 18.02
CA ARG A 954 11.51 -22.92 16.57
C ARG A 954 12.93 -22.53 16.20
N SER A 955 13.43 -23.15 15.14
CA SER A 955 14.79 -22.93 14.67
C SER A 955 15.05 -21.50 14.20
N LEU A 956 16.31 -21.08 14.20
CA LEU A 956 16.69 -19.78 13.64
C LEU A 956 16.63 -19.80 12.10
N PHE A 957 17.24 -20.81 11.47
CA PHE A 957 17.28 -20.96 10.02
C PHE A 957 16.74 -22.33 9.58
N ARG A 958 15.59 -22.31 8.89
CA ARG A 958 14.86 -23.51 8.47
C ARG A 958 14.79 -23.63 6.96
N LEU A 959 15.15 -24.81 6.45
CA LEU A 959 14.96 -25.21 5.05
C LEU A 959 13.98 -26.38 4.98
N GLU A 960 12.99 -26.31 4.10
CA GLU A 960 12.00 -27.37 3.94
C GLU A 960 11.55 -27.55 2.48
N ALA A 961 10.84 -28.64 2.22
CA ALA A 961 10.26 -28.97 0.92
C ALA A 961 11.28 -28.94 -0.24
N GLY A 962 12.51 -29.40 0.00
CA GLY A 962 13.57 -29.48 -1.02
C GLY A 962 14.30 -28.17 -1.29
N ALA A 963 14.21 -27.18 -0.41
CA ALA A 963 14.97 -25.94 -0.53
C ALA A 963 16.48 -26.20 -0.64
N ALA A 964 17.12 -25.55 -1.63
CA ALA A 964 18.56 -25.67 -1.87
C ALA A 964 19.24 -24.31 -1.68
N VAL A 965 20.19 -24.24 -0.74
CA VAL A 965 20.94 -23.01 -0.42
C VAL A 965 22.42 -23.23 -0.68
N SER A 966 23.07 -22.28 -1.34
CA SER A 966 24.53 -22.22 -1.52
C SER A 966 25.12 -20.88 -1.08
N GLY A 967 26.34 -20.89 -0.52
CA GLY A 967 27.03 -19.69 -0.05
C GLY A 967 28.47 -19.92 0.39
N GLN A 968 29.19 -18.88 0.81
CA GLN A 968 30.53 -18.98 1.38
C GLN A 968 30.47 -19.52 2.81
N THR A 969 29.78 -18.81 3.72
CA THR A 969 29.62 -19.23 5.12
C THR A 969 28.21 -18.96 5.62
N ALA A 970 27.76 -19.70 6.64
CA ALA A 970 26.44 -19.49 7.22
C ALA A 970 26.47 -18.49 8.39
N PHE A 971 27.26 -18.73 9.44
CA PHE A 971 27.34 -17.84 10.60
C PHE A 971 28.76 -17.35 10.86
N ARG A 972 28.90 -16.03 11.00
CA ARG A 972 30.08 -15.38 11.58
C ARG A 972 29.64 -14.64 12.84
N ILE A 973 30.29 -14.95 13.95
CA ILE A 973 30.06 -14.28 15.23
C ILE A 973 31.41 -13.81 15.78
N ASP A 974 31.49 -12.53 16.12
CA ASP A 974 32.73 -11.85 16.50
C ASP A 974 32.49 -10.94 17.70
N THR A 975 33.20 -11.14 18.81
CA THR A 975 33.07 -10.36 20.06
C THR A 975 31.62 -10.19 20.53
N ALA A 976 30.78 -11.20 20.32
CA ALA A 976 29.33 -11.12 20.57
C ALA A 976 28.79 -12.29 21.41
N LEU A 977 27.62 -12.07 22.01
CA LEU A 977 26.81 -13.07 22.69
C LEU A 977 25.67 -13.54 21.77
N PHE A 978 25.55 -14.85 21.57
CA PHE A 978 24.41 -15.45 20.91
C PHE A 978 23.85 -16.62 21.72
N GLN A 979 22.53 -16.59 21.96
CA GLN A 979 21.82 -17.61 22.73
C GLN A 979 20.72 -18.23 21.89
N ALA A 980 20.69 -19.55 21.81
CA ALA A 980 19.71 -20.31 21.05
C ALA A 980 18.95 -21.27 21.98
N THR A 981 17.62 -21.15 22.02
CA THR A 981 16.73 -22.08 22.76
C THR A 981 16.30 -23.28 21.92
N ALA A 982 16.45 -23.19 20.60
CA ALA A 982 16.08 -24.18 19.61
C ALA A 982 17.24 -24.44 18.64
N PRO A 983 17.11 -25.39 17.70
CA PRO A 983 18.16 -25.61 16.71
C PRO A 983 18.48 -24.37 15.89
N ILE A 984 19.77 -24.12 15.65
CA ILE A 984 20.19 -22.98 14.84
C ILE A 984 19.90 -23.28 13.37
N PHE A 985 20.22 -24.50 12.94
CA PHE A 985 19.93 -25.01 11.61
C PHE A 985 18.92 -26.16 11.67
N GLU A 986 17.87 -26.06 10.89
CA GLU A 986 16.89 -27.14 10.70
C GLU A 986 16.66 -27.38 9.22
N LEU A 987 17.02 -28.57 8.73
CA LEU A 987 16.78 -28.95 7.34
C LEU A 987 15.87 -30.17 7.30
N LEU A 988 14.78 -30.05 6.54
CA LEU A 988 13.73 -31.06 6.43
C LEU A 988 13.47 -31.43 4.97
N ALA A 989 12.93 -32.63 4.76
CA ALA A 989 12.28 -33.03 3.51
C ALA A 989 13.12 -32.80 2.25
N GLY A 990 14.33 -33.37 2.20
CA GLY A 990 15.20 -33.34 1.01
C GLY A 990 15.98 -32.04 0.82
N SER A 991 15.93 -31.13 1.80
CA SER A 991 16.60 -29.82 1.70
C SER A 991 18.12 -29.93 1.78
N ARG A 992 18.80 -28.94 1.20
CA ARG A 992 20.26 -28.93 1.04
C ARG A 992 20.86 -27.58 1.40
N LEU A 993 21.91 -27.58 2.22
CA LEU A 993 22.75 -26.40 2.47
C LEU A 993 24.19 -26.73 2.08
N THR A 994 24.74 -25.96 1.14
CA THR A 994 26.14 -26.06 0.71
C THR A 994 26.87 -24.78 1.10
N VAL A 995 27.88 -24.88 1.95
CA VAL A 995 28.79 -23.77 2.25
C VAL A 995 30.18 -24.07 1.70
N ALA A 996 30.75 -23.09 1.00
CA ALA A 996 32.01 -23.22 0.28
C ALA A 996 33.00 -22.12 0.68
N PRO A 997 33.43 -22.07 1.96
CA PRO A 997 34.34 -21.03 2.41
C PRO A 997 35.62 -21.02 1.57
N THR A 998 36.15 -19.82 1.34
CA THR A 998 37.44 -19.66 0.67
C THR A 998 38.57 -20.18 1.56
N ALA A 999 39.76 -20.42 0.99
CA ALA A 999 40.92 -20.86 1.77
C ALA A 999 41.29 -19.89 2.91
N ALA A 1000 40.91 -18.62 2.81
CA ALA A 1000 41.16 -17.60 3.83
C ALA A 1000 40.17 -17.64 5.03
N VAL A 1001 39.03 -18.32 4.89
CA VAL A 1001 37.96 -18.36 5.90
C VAL A 1001 37.86 -19.75 6.50
N ASP A 1002 38.34 -19.92 7.73
CA ASP A 1002 38.50 -21.24 8.33
C ASP A 1002 37.20 -21.94 8.80
N GLY A 1003 36.04 -21.27 8.80
CA GLY A 1003 34.76 -21.81 9.30
C GLY A 1003 33.61 -21.67 8.29
N GLY A 1004 32.92 -22.78 8.00
CA GLY A 1004 31.84 -22.86 7.01
C GLY A 1004 30.45 -22.61 7.58
N LEU A 1005 29.93 -23.49 8.46
CA LEU A 1005 28.60 -23.33 9.04
C LEU A 1005 28.58 -22.32 10.18
N MET A 1006 29.60 -22.34 11.03
CA MET A 1006 29.70 -21.38 12.14
C MET A 1006 31.16 -21.06 12.44
N ASN A 1007 31.50 -19.78 12.39
CA ASN A 1007 32.80 -19.24 12.71
C ASN A 1007 32.71 -18.31 13.92
N LEU A 1008 33.18 -18.79 15.08
CA LEU A 1008 33.27 -18.02 16.32
C LEU A 1008 34.70 -17.50 16.47
N ASN A 1009 34.84 -16.18 16.51
CA ASN A 1009 36.13 -15.52 16.64
C ASN A 1009 36.11 -14.44 17.72
N ALA A 1010 37.31 -14.08 18.19
CA ALA A 1010 37.58 -12.99 19.13
C ALA A 1010 36.56 -12.92 20.27
N GLN A 1011 36.74 -13.75 21.31
CA GLN A 1011 35.99 -13.61 22.56
C GLN A 1011 34.47 -13.80 22.40
N THR A 1012 34.01 -14.56 21.43
CA THR A 1012 32.58 -14.81 21.21
C THR A 1012 32.02 -15.81 22.21
N LYS A 1013 30.77 -15.63 22.64
CA LYS A 1013 30.02 -16.61 23.45
C LYS A 1013 28.78 -17.08 22.70
N VAL A 1014 28.72 -18.38 22.42
CA VAL A 1014 27.51 -19.06 21.92
C VAL A 1014 27.02 -20.05 22.97
N ALA A 1015 25.75 -19.95 23.34
CA ALA A 1015 25.07 -20.92 24.20
C ALA A 1015 23.83 -21.50 23.50
N SER A 1016 23.71 -22.82 23.46
CA SER A 1016 22.57 -23.52 22.84
C SER A 1016 21.95 -24.55 23.77
N LEU A 1017 20.61 -24.58 23.88
CA LEU A 1017 19.89 -25.55 24.72
C LEU A 1017 19.67 -26.90 24.04
N GLY A 1018 19.55 -26.92 22.72
CA GLY A 1018 19.25 -28.11 21.91
C GLY A 1018 20.31 -28.35 20.82
N PRO A 1019 20.08 -29.28 19.88
CA PRO A 1019 21.05 -29.52 18.83
C PRO A 1019 21.26 -28.28 17.98
N VAL A 1020 22.51 -27.90 17.79
CA VAL A 1020 22.89 -26.76 16.94
C VAL A 1020 22.44 -27.02 15.49
N VAL A 1021 22.50 -28.28 15.06
CA VAL A 1021 22.03 -28.73 13.75
C VAL A 1021 21.04 -29.89 13.91
N ARG A 1022 19.88 -29.76 13.26
CA ARG A 1022 18.90 -30.83 13.11
C ARG A 1022 18.63 -31.11 11.63
N LEU A 1023 18.87 -32.34 11.20
CA LEU A 1023 18.61 -32.81 9.84
C LEU A 1023 17.57 -33.93 9.85
N ASP A 1024 16.62 -33.86 8.93
CA ASP A 1024 15.66 -34.92 8.65
C ASP A 1024 15.53 -35.13 7.14
N ALA A 1025 15.94 -36.32 6.66
CA ALA A 1025 16.05 -36.66 5.24
C ALA A 1025 16.72 -35.56 4.40
N SER A 1026 17.79 -34.94 4.92
CA SER A 1026 18.39 -33.72 4.37
C SER A 1026 19.92 -33.75 4.39
N THR A 1027 20.57 -32.82 3.66
CA THR A 1027 22.02 -32.80 3.51
C THR A 1027 22.64 -31.43 3.79
N ILE A 1028 23.72 -31.40 4.57
CA ILE A 1028 24.63 -30.26 4.66
C ILE A 1028 25.99 -30.66 4.08
N THR A 1029 26.54 -29.82 3.20
CA THR A 1029 27.89 -29.99 2.64
C THR A 1029 28.74 -28.76 2.92
N VAL A 1030 29.90 -28.99 3.53
CA VAL A 1030 30.97 -28.00 3.73
C VAL A 1030 32.13 -28.40 2.83
N THR A 1031 32.39 -27.62 1.78
CA THR A 1031 33.33 -28.04 0.73
C THR A 1031 34.79 -27.85 1.14
N ASN A 1032 35.09 -26.83 1.94
CA ASN A 1032 36.43 -26.49 2.41
C ASN A 1032 36.45 -26.14 3.90
N ASN A 1033 37.62 -26.27 4.52
CA ASN A 1033 37.88 -25.92 5.92
C ASN A 1033 36.93 -26.64 6.89
N ASN A 1034 36.59 -26.02 8.02
CA ASN A 1034 35.92 -26.69 9.12
C ASN A 1034 34.43 -26.31 9.14
N ALA A 1035 33.54 -27.24 9.44
CA ALA A 1035 32.11 -26.91 9.54
C ALA A 1035 31.85 -25.94 10.70
N PHE A 1036 32.44 -26.21 11.87
CA PHE A 1036 32.40 -25.35 13.06
C PHE A 1036 33.82 -24.96 13.46
N ARG A 1037 34.06 -23.65 13.59
CA ARG A 1037 35.31 -23.10 14.12
C ARG A 1037 35.04 -22.33 15.40
N VAL A 1038 35.82 -22.61 16.44
CA VAL A 1038 35.82 -21.88 17.69
C VAL A 1038 37.25 -21.42 18.00
N ALA A 1039 37.50 -20.12 17.83
CA ALA A 1039 38.84 -19.52 17.88
C ALA A 1039 38.88 -18.21 18.68
N GLY A 1040 40.10 -17.78 19.04
CA GLY A 1040 40.34 -16.45 19.62
C GLY A 1040 39.78 -16.25 21.04
N GLY A 1041 39.88 -17.27 21.90
CA GLY A 1041 39.34 -17.22 23.26
C GLY A 1041 37.81 -17.29 23.34
N SER A 1042 37.17 -17.88 22.34
CA SER A 1042 35.70 -17.99 22.27
C SER A 1042 35.18 -19.20 23.04
N LEU A 1043 33.87 -19.20 23.32
CA LEU A 1043 33.14 -20.27 23.98
C LEU A 1043 31.97 -20.75 23.10
N LEU A 1044 31.91 -22.05 22.86
CA LEU A 1044 30.70 -22.74 22.41
C LEU A 1044 30.20 -23.67 23.52
N GLN A 1045 29.01 -23.38 24.04
CA GLN A 1045 28.37 -24.17 25.09
C GLN A 1045 27.06 -24.77 24.58
N VAL A 1046 26.90 -26.08 24.72
CA VAL A 1046 25.72 -26.83 24.30
C VAL A 1046 25.21 -27.67 25.45
N VAL A 1047 23.97 -27.43 25.88
CA VAL A 1047 23.35 -28.17 27.01
C VAL A 1047 22.89 -29.56 26.56
N GLY A 1048 22.28 -29.66 25.38
CA GLY A 1048 21.83 -30.92 24.79
C GLY A 1048 22.89 -31.65 23.96
N ASP A 1049 22.42 -32.52 23.07
CA ASP A 1049 23.26 -33.12 22.03
C ASP A 1049 23.64 -32.05 20.98
N PHE A 1050 24.80 -32.14 20.34
CA PHE A 1050 25.28 -31.11 19.40
C PHE A 1050 24.67 -31.25 17.99
N LEU A 1051 24.61 -32.46 17.45
CA LEU A 1051 24.04 -32.77 16.12
C LEU A 1051 22.90 -33.79 16.25
N SER A 1052 21.81 -33.58 15.51
CA SER A 1052 20.72 -34.56 15.34
C SER A 1052 20.51 -34.88 13.87
N LEU A 1053 20.72 -36.15 13.48
CA LEU A 1053 20.56 -36.62 12.10
C LEU A 1053 19.51 -37.73 12.07
N ASN A 1054 18.43 -37.51 11.32
CA ASN A 1054 17.32 -38.44 11.19
C ASN A 1054 17.07 -38.84 9.72
N ASN A 1055 16.54 -40.05 9.54
CA ASN A 1055 15.97 -40.52 8.29
C ASN A 1055 16.93 -40.46 7.07
N GLY A 1056 18.15 -40.94 7.23
CA GLY A 1056 19.15 -40.97 6.16
C GLY A 1056 19.84 -39.62 5.89
N SER A 1057 19.86 -38.73 6.89
CA SER A 1057 20.48 -37.41 6.75
C SER A 1057 22.01 -37.47 6.67
N ILE A 1058 22.61 -36.49 6.00
CA ILE A 1058 24.06 -36.44 5.76
C ILE A 1058 24.61 -35.07 6.16
N LEU A 1059 25.64 -35.04 7.01
CA LEU A 1059 26.52 -33.89 7.20
C LEU A 1059 27.89 -34.22 6.62
N GLN A 1060 28.40 -33.41 5.71
CA GLN A 1060 29.65 -33.65 5.01
C GLN A 1060 30.64 -32.49 5.18
N ALA A 1061 31.88 -32.80 5.56
CA ALA A 1061 33.03 -31.88 5.55
C ALA A 1061 34.13 -32.46 4.64
N LEU A 1062 34.34 -31.85 3.47
CA LEU A 1062 35.12 -32.44 2.37
C LEU A 1062 36.63 -32.18 2.42
N ASN A 1063 37.06 -31.01 2.87
CA ASN A 1063 38.47 -30.63 2.98
C ASN A 1063 38.76 -29.98 4.33
N GLY A 1064 38.36 -30.68 5.40
CA GLY A 1064 38.59 -30.26 6.79
C GLY A 1064 37.77 -31.08 7.78
N SER A 1065 37.57 -30.56 8.99
CA SER A 1065 36.90 -31.28 10.07
C SER A 1065 35.46 -30.80 10.28
N VAL A 1066 34.67 -31.55 11.06
CA VAL A 1066 33.37 -31.06 11.52
C VAL A 1066 33.58 -29.93 12.53
N MET A 1067 34.56 -30.05 13.43
CA MET A 1067 34.83 -29.03 14.44
C MET A 1067 36.33 -28.76 14.60
N ARG A 1068 36.71 -27.50 14.75
CA ARG A 1068 38.06 -27.07 15.12
C ARG A 1068 38.02 -26.10 16.30
N VAL A 1069 38.79 -26.40 17.34
CA VAL A 1069 38.93 -25.58 18.56
C VAL A 1069 40.37 -25.08 18.65
N SER A 1070 40.57 -23.76 18.66
CA SER A 1070 41.90 -23.16 18.60
C SER A 1070 42.02 -21.86 19.40
N GLY A 1071 43.25 -21.36 19.57
CA GLY A 1071 43.51 -20.02 20.12
C GLY A 1071 42.99 -19.82 21.55
N GLY A 1072 43.10 -20.84 22.41
CA GLY A 1072 42.65 -20.78 23.80
C GLY A 1072 41.13 -20.79 23.98
N SER A 1073 40.40 -21.32 23.00
CA SER A 1073 38.94 -21.40 23.04
C SER A 1073 38.44 -22.67 23.73
N VAL A 1074 37.17 -22.66 24.15
CA VAL A 1074 36.53 -23.80 24.84
C VAL A 1074 35.27 -24.23 24.11
N VAL A 1075 35.12 -25.54 23.93
CA VAL A 1075 33.85 -26.17 23.54
C VAL A 1075 33.39 -27.10 24.65
N ASN A 1076 32.17 -26.88 25.13
CA ASN A 1076 31.56 -27.68 26.19
C ASN A 1076 30.18 -28.19 25.74
N ILE A 1077 30.09 -29.50 25.52
CA ILE A 1077 28.86 -30.20 25.12
C ILE A 1077 28.45 -31.10 26.28
N SER A 1078 27.30 -30.80 26.89
CA SER A 1078 26.77 -31.58 28.02
C SER A 1078 26.06 -32.87 27.57
N GLY A 1079 25.54 -32.92 26.34
CA GLY A 1079 25.01 -34.14 25.71
C GLY A 1079 26.06 -34.91 24.89
N ALA A 1080 25.57 -35.66 23.89
CA ALA A 1080 26.38 -36.35 22.89
C ALA A 1080 26.84 -35.39 21.79
N PHE A 1081 27.94 -35.74 21.10
CA PHE A 1081 28.36 -35.02 19.91
C PHE A 1081 27.35 -35.18 18.77
N ALA A 1082 26.82 -36.39 18.59
CA ALA A 1082 25.77 -36.66 17.61
C ALA A 1082 24.78 -37.72 18.09
N ILE A 1083 23.51 -37.53 17.73
CA ILE A 1083 22.44 -38.52 17.84
C ILE A 1083 21.90 -38.89 16.45
N PHE A 1084 21.88 -40.19 16.16
CA PHE A 1084 21.28 -40.75 14.96
C PHE A 1084 19.91 -41.35 15.28
N GLY A 1085 18.87 -40.91 14.57
CA GLY A 1085 17.49 -41.33 14.80
C GLY A 1085 16.72 -41.67 13.52
N GLY A 1086 15.46 -42.08 13.68
CA GLY A 1086 14.60 -42.45 12.56
C GLY A 1086 15.05 -43.73 11.85
N SER A 1087 15.05 -43.71 10.51
CA SER A 1087 15.56 -44.83 9.69
C SER A 1087 17.10 -44.85 9.58
N ALA A 1088 17.65 -46.04 9.31
CA ALA A 1088 19.09 -46.22 9.15
C ALA A 1088 19.64 -45.49 7.91
N GLY A 1089 20.95 -45.19 7.92
CA GLY A 1089 21.64 -44.55 6.80
C GLY A 1089 22.11 -43.12 7.07
N ASN A 1090 21.96 -42.62 8.31
CA ASN A 1090 22.48 -41.32 8.70
C ASN A 1090 24.01 -41.31 8.69
N GLN A 1091 24.64 -40.26 8.17
CA GLN A 1091 26.09 -40.23 8.00
C GLN A 1091 26.72 -38.88 8.34
N ILE A 1092 27.82 -38.92 9.10
CA ILE A 1092 28.77 -37.81 9.21
C ILE A 1092 29.97 -38.16 8.33
N ARG A 1093 30.12 -37.45 7.21
CA ARG A 1093 31.14 -37.70 6.19
C ARG A 1093 32.30 -36.71 6.36
N VAL A 1094 33.52 -37.20 6.54
CA VAL A 1094 34.70 -36.33 6.68
C VAL A 1094 35.82 -36.74 5.74
N SER A 1095 36.50 -35.76 5.15
CA SER A 1095 37.69 -35.96 4.32
C SER A 1095 38.74 -34.91 4.65
N ASN A 1096 39.89 -35.39 5.13
CA ASN A 1096 41.09 -34.61 5.40
C ASN A 1096 42.26 -35.56 5.72
N THR A 1097 43.47 -35.01 5.81
CA THR A 1097 44.71 -35.75 6.12
C THR A 1097 45.30 -35.39 7.48
N LEU A 1098 44.48 -34.88 8.41
CA LEU A 1098 44.94 -34.26 9.66
C LEU A 1098 45.47 -35.26 10.70
N CYS A 1099 45.14 -36.56 10.59
CA CYS A 1099 45.67 -37.60 11.48
C CYS A 1099 46.91 -38.33 10.92
N GLY A 1100 47.49 -37.88 9.81
CA GLY A 1100 48.52 -38.66 9.12
C GLY A 1100 47.99 -40.04 8.73
N THR A 1101 48.64 -41.12 9.16
CA THR A 1101 48.27 -42.51 8.78
C THR A 1101 47.18 -43.15 9.65
N THR A 1102 46.89 -42.64 10.86
CA THR A 1102 45.82 -43.16 11.73
C THR A 1102 45.40 -42.18 12.82
N CYS A 1103 44.09 -42.08 13.11
CA CYS A 1103 43.56 -41.37 14.28
C CYS A 1103 43.39 -42.28 15.52
N ALA A 1104 43.82 -43.55 15.47
CA ALA A 1104 43.61 -44.52 16.56
C ALA A 1104 44.09 -44.03 17.95
N PRO A 1105 45.30 -43.44 18.11
CA PRO A 1105 45.76 -42.97 19.42
C PRO A 1105 45.01 -41.72 19.94
N THR A 1106 44.24 -41.07 19.07
CA THR A 1106 43.52 -39.81 19.34
C THR A 1106 42.01 -39.98 19.08
N THR A 1107 41.50 -41.20 19.18
CA THR A 1107 40.06 -41.48 19.09
C THR A 1107 39.45 -41.50 20.48
N PHE A 1108 38.59 -40.53 20.79
CA PHE A 1108 37.93 -40.41 22.09
C PHE A 1108 36.42 -40.61 21.92
N GLY A 1109 35.81 -41.51 22.72
CA GLY A 1109 34.36 -41.79 22.65
C GLY A 1109 33.87 -42.26 21.26
N GLY A 1110 34.74 -42.88 20.45
CA GLY A 1110 34.42 -43.29 19.08
C GLY A 1110 34.52 -42.18 18.03
N ILE A 1111 35.04 -40.99 18.40
CA ILE A 1111 35.23 -39.85 17.50
C ILE A 1111 36.72 -39.70 17.16
N PRO A 1112 37.12 -39.83 15.88
CA PRO A 1112 38.49 -39.58 15.45
C PRO A 1112 38.87 -38.10 15.62
N MET A 1113 39.93 -37.79 16.37
CA MET A 1113 40.40 -36.42 16.60
C MET A 1113 41.85 -36.21 16.17
N ALA A 1114 42.21 -34.99 15.79
CA ALA A 1114 43.60 -34.56 15.61
C ALA A 1114 44.00 -33.57 16.71
N LEU A 1115 45.15 -33.82 17.34
CA LEU A 1115 45.76 -32.93 18.33
C LEU A 1115 47.01 -32.31 17.69
N ILE A 1116 46.99 -31.00 17.46
CA ILE A 1116 48.05 -30.31 16.70
C ILE A 1116 48.60 -29.09 17.45
N ASN A 1117 49.77 -28.62 17.01
CA ASN A 1117 50.43 -27.40 17.51
C ASN A 1117 50.58 -27.36 19.05
N GLY A 1118 50.96 -28.48 19.66
CA GLY A 1118 51.16 -28.58 21.11
C GLY A 1118 49.91 -28.95 21.90
N ALA A 1119 48.80 -29.29 21.25
CA ALA A 1119 47.65 -29.89 21.93
C ALA A 1119 47.96 -31.32 22.43
N THR A 1120 47.44 -31.67 23.60
CA THR A 1120 47.62 -32.96 24.28
C THR A 1120 46.29 -33.57 24.70
N ALA A 1121 46.28 -34.87 25.02
CA ALA A 1121 45.07 -35.57 25.45
C ALA A 1121 44.45 -34.97 26.73
N GLY A 1122 45.22 -34.28 27.58
CA GLY A 1122 44.72 -33.63 28.80
C GLY A 1122 43.74 -32.46 28.54
N GLN A 1123 43.63 -32.00 27.29
CA GLN A 1123 42.70 -30.94 26.89
C GLN A 1123 41.35 -31.48 26.39
N VAL A 1124 41.22 -32.79 26.25
CA VAL A 1124 40.02 -33.46 25.76
C VAL A 1124 39.42 -34.31 26.87
N THR A 1125 38.18 -33.99 27.25
CA THR A 1125 37.40 -34.79 28.20
C THR A 1125 36.17 -35.34 27.49
N VAL A 1126 36.11 -36.67 27.32
CA VAL A 1126 34.92 -37.35 26.80
C VAL A 1126 34.42 -38.35 27.83
N THR A 1127 33.20 -38.14 28.33
CA THR A 1127 32.53 -39.07 29.24
C THR A 1127 31.27 -39.66 28.58
N GLY A 1128 30.85 -40.82 29.07
CA GLY A 1128 29.67 -41.55 28.59
C GLY A 1128 29.64 -41.79 27.07
N SER A 1129 28.45 -41.77 26.46
CA SER A 1129 28.26 -42.08 25.03
C SER A 1129 28.30 -40.83 24.16
N ALA A 1130 29.46 -40.53 23.58
CA ALA A 1130 29.63 -39.38 22.69
C ALA A 1130 28.85 -39.49 21.36
N LEU A 1131 28.46 -40.71 20.96
CA LEU A 1131 27.61 -41.00 19.80
C LEU A 1131 26.43 -41.86 20.24
N LYS A 1132 25.20 -41.43 19.91
CA LYS A 1132 23.95 -42.15 20.21
C LYS A 1132 23.32 -42.71 18.95
N GLY A 1133 22.68 -43.88 19.04
CA GLY A 1133 21.97 -44.51 17.91
C GLY A 1133 22.91 -45.03 16.80
N THR A 1134 24.09 -45.54 17.16
CA THR A 1134 25.12 -45.99 16.20
C THR A 1134 24.70 -47.14 15.28
N ASN A 1135 23.57 -47.79 15.56
CA ASN A 1135 22.91 -48.75 14.65
C ASN A 1135 22.12 -48.07 13.51
N LEU A 1136 21.81 -46.78 13.64
CA LEU A 1136 21.05 -45.98 12.67
C LEU A 1136 21.93 -45.02 11.87
N GLY A 1137 23.19 -44.83 12.27
CA GLY A 1137 24.13 -43.97 11.56
C GLY A 1137 25.59 -44.16 11.97
N SER A 1138 26.50 -43.62 11.16
CA SER A 1138 27.93 -43.80 11.33
C SER A 1138 28.74 -42.59 10.89
N ILE A 1139 29.97 -42.49 11.39
CA ILE A 1139 31.00 -41.60 10.84
C ILE A 1139 31.67 -42.33 9.68
N VAL A 1140 31.77 -41.67 8.52
CA VAL A 1140 32.40 -42.20 7.30
C VAL A 1140 33.56 -41.30 6.91
N GLN A 1141 34.75 -41.88 6.81
CA GLN A 1141 35.97 -41.18 6.40
C GLN A 1141 36.21 -41.41 4.91
N PHE A 1142 36.50 -40.35 4.17
CA PHE A 1142 36.85 -40.39 2.73
C PHE A 1142 38.25 -39.81 2.55
N GLY A 1143 39.12 -40.50 1.80
CA GLY A 1143 40.49 -40.04 1.53
C GLY A 1143 41.38 -41.13 0.93
N PRO A 1144 42.50 -40.78 0.27
CA PRO A 1144 43.45 -41.76 -0.23
C PRO A 1144 44.12 -42.49 0.94
N VAL A 1145 43.91 -43.80 1.03
CA VAL A 1145 44.65 -44.70 1.93
C VAL A 1145 46.16 -44.48 1.69
N PRO A 1146 46.98 -44.21 2.71
CA PRO A 1146 46.79 -44.53 4.14
C PRO A 1146 46.28 -43.39 5.03
N ALA A 1147 45.81 -42.26 4.49
CA ALA A 1147 45.46 -41.10 5.34
C ALA A 1147 44.14 -41.30 6.11
N ALA A 1148 44.17 -41.06 7.43
CA ALA A 1148 42.97 -41.06 8.28
C ALA A 1148 42.44 -39.63 8.49
N ALA A 1149 41.11 -39.47 8.42
CA ALA A 1149 40.45 -38.17 8.50
C ALA A 1149 39.96 -37.84 9.92
N ALA A 1150 40.31 -36.67 10.44
CA ALA A 1150 39.86 -36.19 11.74
C ALA A 1150 38.45 -35.60 11.66
N VAL A 1151 37.57 -35.96 12.60
CA VAL A 1151 36.24 -35.33 12.75
C VAL A 1151 36.33 -34.06 13.58
N ILE A 1152 37.19 -34.05 14.61
CA ILE A 1152 37.44 -32.89 15.47
C ILE A 1152 38.94 -32.58 15.50
N VAL A 1153 39.28 -31.30 15.53
CA VAL A 1153 40.65 -30.81 15.65
C VAL A 1153 40.76 -29.95 16.92
N VAL A 1154 41.71 -30.30 17.79
CA VAL A 1154 42.10 -29.46 18.93
C VAL A 1154 43.50 -28.93 18.66
N ASP A 1155 43.61 -27.60 18.68
CA ASP A 1155 44.78 -26.88 18.20
C ASP A 1155 45.30 -25.92 19.28
N GLY A 1156 46.57 -26.07 19.63
CA GLY A 1156 47.26 -25.26 20.63
C GLY A 1156 47.15 -25.81 22.06
N PRO A 1157 48.04 -25.39 22.98
CA PRO A 1157 48.18 -25.95 24.33
C PRO A 1157 47.11 -25.45 25.33
N THR A 1158 46.29 -24.46 24.97
CA THR A 1158 45.30 -23.83 25.86
C THR A 1158 43.85 -24.11 25.48
N SER A 1159 43.59 -24.61 24.28
CA SER A 1159 42.24 -24.93 23.80
C SER A 1159 41.66 -26.13 24.55
N LYS A 1160 40.35 -26.16 24.84
CA LYS A 1160 39.71 -27.28 25.58
C LYS A 1160 38.45 -27.79 24.89
N LEU A 1161 38.23 -29.10 24.97
CA LEU A 1161 37.05 -29.78 24.46
C LEU A 1161 36.48 -30.72 25.54
N THR A 1162 35.21 -30.53 25.88
CA THR A 1162 34.47 -31.37 26.81
C THR A 1162 33.20 -31.91 26.14
N ILE A 1163 33.01 -33.23 26.13
CA ILE A 1163 31.80 -33.91 25.66
C ILE A 1163 31.35 -34.86 26.76
N ARG A 1164 30.21 -34.62 27.41
CA ARG A 1164 29.83 -35.40 28.59
C ARG A 1164 28.99 -36.64 28.30
N GLY A 1165 28.31 -36.69 27.15
CA GLY A 1165 27.63 -37.87 26.63
C GLY A 1165 26.80 -38.62 27.67
N GLN A 1166 25.71 -38.05 28.17
CA GLN A 1166 24.82 -38.76 29.09
C GLN A 1166 24.22 -40.02 28.48
#